data_AF-A0A819T331-F1
#
_entry.id   AF-A0A819T331-F1
#
_cell.length_a   1.000
_cell.length_b   1.000
_cell.length_c   1.000
_cell.angle_alpha   90.00
_cell.angle_beta   90.00
_cell.angle_gamma   90.00
#
_symmetry.space_group_name_H-M   'P 1'
#
loop_
_entity.id
_entity.type
_entity.pdbx_description
1 polymer ?
#
loop_
_entity_poly.entity_id
_entity_poly.type
_entity_poly.pdbx_seq_one_letter_code
_entity_poly.pdbx_strand_id
1 'polypeptide(L)'
;MDENNHNTTTITDQLNSLRSILRSDDHLQIHTSGDYEQARIKLDHDIQISFFFDALNNINKLLTINNLHDLRIIKSSQKCPLNKDQWTNIRKYFDELIQKSNESTLLQSIIQLIQDYLLKMSITTEKSKQKDKRSTDEISTITNKFRGSDLIFNRILHDKTIDRSQVIIGYEDRFTGMHEISFNEFKKIDKSEYGIPMHRVRYFKISGRIVWDRTKKLDILTGSDQLLSGISDDNEQRSTLVQGLYRFDQSLQQWIECPHISLISDDSKIPSTNETYLPQRCHFITWNILFDYYQSTLIYTLQRYRSILNTFKTLLPDMICLQEVTIDFLNLLLNEIWLQENNYYIIIMKNVLNSQQNKSYGQLMIMKNFRPRSFSICSLDLSDNDKTTTTTTKELIIARFDLNTKTTIDLVNLHLHNDHFNNSNENRCQILENLFKKMKINNYMLIGDFNFGDYDLKEQNLLGTYEDEIHDLWKDIYHLDENPGFTFDPSTNICAQITSESQINRRLDRYLIHTLDNLSYSIEHLSMTGIETIPIDSFNNDDNNQRINQSDHYALQLIINFRTRSISHRSALVILPTINQWSIINSYRQEYDPSFNRWPPHINLLWPFFDLIDSQDDQENILLPLRILLSQYQSFSIEINQIDSFIENNISFMKLNQQSTIYVKQLYEQLIKLFPQCLKNNRNYYNPHMTIAQFDNQEKLNQVKSSLSKLLEENNKF
;
A
#
# COMPACT_ATOMS: atom_id res chain seq x y z
N MET A 1 84.08 20.66 -5.70
CA MET A 1 83.54 22.01 -5.93
C MET A 1 82.49 21.88 -7.04
N ASP A 2 81.42 21.14 -6.82
CA ASP A 2 80.34 21.27 -5.80
C ASP A 2 79.41 22.45 -6.07
N GLU A 3 78.11 22.12 -5.90
CA GLU A 3 76.93 22.98 -5.80
C GLU A 3 76.42 23.58 -7.12
N ASN A 4 75.20 23.33 -7.62
CA ASN A 4 73.95 22.97 -6.94
C ASN A 4 72.98 22.18 -7.86
N ASN A 5 72.82 20.88 -7.61
CA ASN A 5 71.61 20.12 -7.95
C ASN A 5 70.54 20.43 -6.89
N HIS A 6 69.39 20.99 -7.29
CA HIS A 6 68.21 21.07 -6.42
C HIS A 6 67.07 20.22 -6.99
N ASN A 7 67.12 18.95 -6.58
CA ASN A 7 66.04 18.07 -6.14
C ASN A 7 64.63 18.27 -6.74
N THR A 8 64.38 17.67 -7.90
CA THR A 8 63.08 17.05 -8.18
C THR A 8 62.94 15.80 -7.32
N THR A 9 62.23 15.89 -6.19
CA THR A 9 61.82 14.71 -5.41
C THR A 9 60.75 13.98 -6.21
N THR A 10 61.05 12.78 -6.70
CA THR A 10 60.05 11.99 -7.41
C THR A 10 58.96 11.51 -6.44
N ILE A 11 57.73 11.29 -6.91
CA ILE A 11 56.63 10.73 -6.11
C ILE A 11 57.08 9.43 -5.41
N THR A 12 57.94 8.67 -6.06
CA THR A 12 58.59 7.46 -5.53
C THR A 12 59.44 7.74 -4.29
N ASP A 13 60.20 8.84 -4.25
CA ASP A 13 60.99 9.24 -3.08
C ASP A 13 60.09 9.68 -1.91
N GLN A 14 58.98 10.34 -2.21
CA GLN A 14 57.97 10.73 -1.21
C GLN A 14 57.26 9.52 -0.61
N LEU A 15 56.90 8.52 -1.43
CA LEU A 15 56.30 7.26 -0.96
C LEU A 15 57.30 6.39 -0.18
N ASN A 16 58.57 6.37 -0.57
CA ASN A 16 59.62 5.63 0.14
C ASN A 16 59.96 6.27 1.50
N SER A 17 59.96 7.60 1.60
CA SER A 17 60.06 8.30 2.89
C SER A 17 58.87 7.98 3.80
N LEU A 18 57.67 7.88 3.23
CA LEU A 18 56.43 7.49 3.92
C LEU A 18 56.52 6.07 4.51
N ARG A 19 57.05 5.11 3.73
CA ARG A 19 57.30 3.72 4.18
C ARG A 19 58.33 3.66 5.30
N SER A 20 59.37 4.48 5.24
CA SER A 20 60.42 4.54 6.28
C SER A 20 59.87 5.03 7.64
N ILE A 21 58.91 5.96 7.64
CA ILE A 21 58.29 6.50 8.87
C ILE A 21 57.35 5.46 9.52
N LEU A 22 56.64 4.68 8.71
CA LEU A 22 55.70 3.64 9.17
C LEU A 22 56.39 2.34 9.65
N ARG A 23 57.73 2.28 9.60
CA ARG A 23 58.59 1.21 10.16
C ARG A 23 58.38 -0.21 9.60
N SER A 24 57.87 -0.40 8.39
CA SER A 24 58.16 -1.57 7.54
C SER A 24 57.52 -1.39 6.15
N ASP A 25 58.12 -2.01 5.14
CA ASP A 25 57.62 -2.00 3.75
C ASP A 25 56.25 -2.70 3.58
N ASP A 26 55.82 -3.51 4.56
CA ASP A 26 54.57 -4.29 4.51
C ASP A 26 53.35 -3.56 5.10
N HIS A 27 53.55 -2.39 5.74
CA HIS A 27 52.47 -1.69 6.45
C HIS A 27 51.64 -0.77 5.58
N LEU A 28 52.15 -0.30 4.43
CA LEU A 28 51.41 0.60 3.55
C LEU A 28 51.35 0.07 2.11
N GLN A 29 50.14 -0.27 1.67
CA GLN A 29 49.85 -0.66 0.29
C GLN A 29 49.03 0.44 -0.39
N ILE A 30 49.46 0.84 -1.59
CA ILE A 30 48.73 1.78 -2.44
C ILE A 30 48.41 1.09 -3.76
N HIS A 31 47.14 1.11 -4.15
CA HIS A 31 46.66 0.52 -5.39
C HIS A 31 45.78 1.52 -6.16
N THR A 32 45.93 1.56 -7.48
CA THR A 32 45.06 2.34 -8.37
C THR A 32 43.67 1.70 -8.47
N SER A 33 42.60 2.49 -8.29
CA SER A 33 41.22 2.01 -8.34
C SER A 33 40.29 3.04 -9.02
N GLY A 34 40.18 2.96 -10.34
CA GLY A 34 39.38 3.90 -11.13
C GLY A 34 39.96 5.32 -11.06
N ASP A 35 39.12 6.29 -10.69
CA ASP A 35 39.49 7.72 -10.57
C ASP A 35 40.24 8.05 -9.26
N TYR A 36 40.45 7.07 -8.36
CA TYR A 36 41.05 7.26 -7.05
C TYR A 36 42.20 6.27 -6.78
N GLU A 37 43.05 6.58 -5.82
CA GLU A 37 44.02 5.65 -5.25
C GLU A 37 43.59 5.16 -3.88
N GLN A 38 43.69 3.84 -3.65
CA GLN A 38 43.37 3.19 -2.40
C GLN A 38 44.64 3.02 -1.57
N ALA A 39 44.70 3.62 -0.37
CA ALA A 39 45.72 3.34 0.63
C ALA A 39 45.20 2.35 1.67
N ARG A 40 46.06 1.41 2.07
CA ARG A 40 45.82 0.47 3.17
C ARG A 40 46.98 0.49 4.14
N ILE A 41 46.69 0.79 5.41
CA ILE A 41 47.64 0.82 6.51
C ILE A 41 47.34 -0.37 7.44
N LYS A 42 48.26 -1.32 7.57
CA LYS A 42 48.16 -2.40 8.56
C LYS A 42 48.81 -1.95 9.86
N LEU A 43 48.04 -1.88 10.94
CA LEU A 43 48.55 -1.45 12.25
C LEU A 43 49.13 -2.62 13.05
N ASP A 44 48.48 -3.78 12.99
CA ASP A 44 48.94 -5.05 13.56
C ASP A 44 48.35 -6.24 12.77
N HIS A 45 48.44 -7.47 13.30
CA HIS A 45 47.88 -8.67 12.66
C HIS A 45 46.35 -8.68 12.57
N ASP A 46 45.64 -7.86 13.35
CA ASP A 46 44.19 -7.90 13.48
C ASP A 46 43.49 -6.62 13.02
N ILE A 47 44.20 -5.49 12.85
CA ILE A 47 43.60 -4.19 12.52
C ILE A 47 44.24 -3.56 11.28
N GLN A 48 43.39 -3.24 10.30
CA GLN A 48 43.77 -2.55 9.06
C GLN A 48 42.89 -1.33 8.81
N ILE A 49 43.49 -0.23 8.37
CA ILE A 49 42.79 0.97 7.93
C ILE A 49 42.88 1.07 6.42
N SER A 50 41.77 1.36 5.75
CA SER A 50 41.74 1.58 4.30
C SER A 50 40.96 2.84 3.96
N PHE A 51 41.44 3.61 3.00
CA PHE A 51 40.77 4.81 2.52
C PHE A 51 41.13 5.07 1.05
N PHE A 52 40.30 5.85 0.37
CA PHE A 52 40.55 6.33 -0.99
C PHE A 52 40.90 7.81 -0.97
N PHE A 53 41.76 8.23 -1.89
CA PHE A 53 42.11 9.63 -2.12
C PHE A 53 42.26 9.89 -3.62
N ASP A 54 42.18 11.15 -4.03
CA ASP A 54 42.23 11.54 -5.44
C ASP A 54 43.49 10.99 -6.15
N ALA A 55 43.36 10.54 -7.40
CA ALA A 55 44.48 9.96 -8.16
C ALA A 55 45.70 10.91 -8.19
N LEU A 56 46.92 10.34 -8.11
CA LEU A 56 48.19 11.07 -8.09
C LEU A 56 48.53 11.70 -9.47
N ASN A 57 47.65 12.54 -9.99
CA ASN A 57 47.85 13.22 -11.26
C ASN A 57 48.56 14.56 -11.05
N ASN A 58 49.88 14.55 -10.89
CA ASN A 58 50.82 15.58 -11.40
C ASN A 58 52.26 15.35 -10.91
N ILE A 59 53.21 15.26 -11.85
CA ILE A 59 54.63 14.92 -11.57
C ILE A 59 55.46 16.10 -11.00
N ASN A 60 54.93 17.33 -10.92
CA ASN A 60 55.74 18.52 -10.60
C ASN A 60 55.19 19.42 -9.47
N LYS A 61 54.32 18.93 -8.59
CA LYS A 61 53.88 19.67 -7.40
C LYS A 61 53.91 18.81 -6.15
N LEU A 62 54.07 19.49 -4.99
CA LEU A 62 53.92 18.86 -3.69
C LEU A 62 52.52 18.24 -3.62
N LEU A 63 52.48 16.92 -3.42
CA LEU A 63 51.26 16.16 -3.28
C LEU A 63 50.45 16.73 -2.10
N THR A 64 49.20 17.10 -2.36
CA THR A 64 48.26 17.63 -1.36
C THR A 64 46.94 16.90 -1.49
N ILE A 65 46.60 16.07 -0.50
CA ILE A 65 45.31 15.36 -0.41
C ILE A 65 44.35 16.26 0.34
N ASN A 66 43.30 16.72 -0.35
CA ASN A 66 42.34 17.66 0.22
C ASN A 66 41.19 16.96 0.94
N ASN A 67 40.91 15.68 0.63
CA ASN A 67 39.83 14.91 1.23
C ASN A 67 40.18 13.41 1.29
N LEU A 68 39.65 12.73 2.30
CA LEU A 68 39.64 11.26 2.39
C LEU A 68 38.24 10.74 2.06
N HIS A 69 38.17 9.73 1.19
CA HIS A 69 36.93 9.06 0.81
C HIS A 69 36.89 7.65 1.42
N ASP A 70 35.72 7.27 1.95
CA ASP A 70 35.43 5.90 2.41
C ASP A 70 36.50 5.31 3.35
N LEU A 71 36.84 6.07 4.40
CA LEU A 71 37.77 5.61 5.43
C LEU A 71 37.12 4.52 6.30
N ARG A 72 37.71 3.33 6.26
CA ARG A 72 37.25 2.15 6.99
C ARG A 72 38.35 1.62 7.88
N ILE A 73 37.95 1.17 9.07
CA ILE A 73 38.82 0.46 10.00
C ILE A 73 38.26 -0.95 10.11
N ILE A 74 39.04 -1.91 9.60
CA ILE A 74 38.64 -3.29 9.42
C ILE A 74 39.42 -4.14 10.42
N LYS A 75 38.69 -4.92 11.22
CA LYS A 75 39.24 -5.95 12.09
C LYS A 75 39.21 -7.28 11.37
N SER A 76 40.34 -8.00 11.29
CA SER A 76 40.46 -9.25 10.54
C SER A 76 39.59 -10.36 11.13
N SER A 77 39.41 -10.38 12.45
CA SER A 77 38.46 -11.24 13.14
C SER A 77 37.04 -10.65 13.11
N GLN A 78 36.21 -11.15 12.18
CA GLN A 78 34.84 -10.67 11.90
C GLN A 78 33.81 -10.78 13.06
N LYS A 79 34.20 -10.96 14.33
CA LYS A 79 33.26 -11.33 15.40
C LYS A 79 32.97 -10.29 16.50
N CYS A 80 33.65 -9.14 16.57
CA CYS A 80 33.29 -8.11 17.56
C CYS A 80 33.76 -6.70 17.12
N PRO A 81 33.03 -5.62 17.50
CA PRO A 81 33.50 -4.25 17.33
C PRO A 81 34.80 -3.98 18.13
N LEU A 82 35.57 -2.97 17.71
CA LEU A 82 36.80 -2.55 18.38
C LEU A 82 36.50 -2.11 19.84
N ASN A 83 37.27 -2.62 20.80
CA ASN A 83 37.11 -2.24 22.21
C ASN A 83 37.80 -0.89 22.52
N LYS A 84 37.53 -0.33 23.71
CA LYS A 84 38.02 1.01 24.11
C LYS A 84 39.54 1.11 24.13
N ASP A 85 40.24 0.05 24.52
CA ASP A 85 41.70 0.01 24.55
C ASP A 85 42.29 -0.03 23.13
N GLN A 86 41.65 -0.78 22.21
CA GLN A 86 42.02 -0.81 20.79
C GLN A 86 41.84 0.56 20.13
N TRP A 87 40.72 1.25 20.38
CA TRP A 87 40.52 2.62 19.91
C TRP A 87 41.56 3.60 20.46
N THR A 88 41.91 3.45 21.73
CA THR A 88 42.92 4.30 22.38
C THR A 88 44.31 4.05 21.80
N ASN A 89 44.66 2.80 21.51
CA ASN A 89 45.92 2.42 20.88
C ASN A 89 46.02 2.93 19.43
N ILE A 90 44.94 2.85 18.64
CA ILE A 90 44.90 3.40 17.28
C ILE A 90 45.15 4.92 17.30
N ARG A 91 44.51 5.65 18.22
CA ARG A 91 44.71 7.10 18.36
C ARG A 91 46.15 7.43 18.76
N LYS A 92 46.67 6.76 19.78
CA LYS A 92 48.05 6.95 20.24
C LYS A 92 49.08 6.67 19.15
N TYR A 93 48.85 5.66 18.31
CA TYR A 93 49.70 5.35 17.16
C TYR A 93 49.76 6.51 16.17
N PHE A 94 48.62 7.12 15.82
CA PHE A 94 48.60 8.28 14.92
C PHE A 94 49.12 9.56 15.57
N ASP A 95 48.91 9.76 16.87
CA ASP A 95 49.48 10.89 17.63
C ASP A 95 51.02 10.83 17.63
N GLU A 96 51.60 9.64 17.85
CA GLU A 96 53.05 9.44 17.78
C GLU A 96 53.61 9.57 16.36
N LEU A 97 52.82 9.27 15.33
CA LEU A 97 53.21 9.46 13.93
C LEU A 97 53.22 10.94 13.53
N ILE A 98 52.28 11.76 14.00
CA ILE A 98 52.29 13.22 13.79
C ILE A 98 53.57 13.81 14.38
N GLN A 99 53.92 13.42 15.61
CA GLN A 99 55.11 13.93 16.30
C GLN A 99 56.43 13.54 15.61
N LYS A 100 56.44 12.47 14.81
CA LYS A 100 57.61 12.01 14.03
C LYS A 100 57.61 12.51 12.59
N SER A 101 56.55 13.18 12.14
CA SER A 101 56.47 13.77 10.81
C SER A 101 57.05 15.19 10.80
N ASN A 102 57.94 15.49 9.85
CA ASN A 102 58.41 16.87 9.65
C ASN A 102 57.32 17.67 8.94
N GLU A 103 57.14 18.94 9.35
CA GLU A 103 56.03 19.88 9.03
C GLU A 103 55.74 20.15 7.53
N SER A 104 56.39 19.45 6.60
CA SER A 104 56.27 19.69 5.15
C SER A 104 55.98 18.44 4.31
N THR A 105 55.38 17.38 4.87
CA THR A 105 55.07 16.15 4.11
C THR A 105 53.58 15.79 4.06
N LEU A 106 53.14 15.30 2.88
CA LEU A 106 51.82 14.72 2.55
C LEU A 106 51.23 13.85 3.67
N LEU A 107 52.09 13.09 4.35
CA LEU A 107 51.70 12.16 5.40
C LEU A 107 51.07 12.87 6.61
N GLN A 108 51.54 14.06 6.98
CA GLN A 108 50.96 14.79 8.12
C GLN A 108 49.51 15.21 7.84
N SER A 109 49.21 15.64 6.60
CA SER A 109 47.83 15.99 6.21
C SER A 109 46.91 14.76 6.22
N ILE A 110 47.40 13.62 5.72
CA ILE A 110 46.64 12.35 5.78
C ILE A 110 46.42 11.95 7.25
N ILE A 111 47.47 11.93 8.07
CA ILE A 111 47.37 11.53 9.47
C ILE A 111 46.41 12.45 10.23
N GLN A 112 46.48 13.77 9.99
CA GLN A 112 45.58 14.74 10.62
C GLN A 112 44.11 14.51 10.23
N LEU A 113 43.83 14.24 8.95
CA LEU A 113 42.47 13.93 8.48
C LEU A 113 41.94 12.63 9.08
N ILE A 114 42.78 11.61 9.23
CA ILE A 114 42.42 10.36 9.91
C ILE A 114 42.13 10.64 11.41
N GLN A 115 42.95 11.45 12.06
CA GLN A 115 42.77 11.81 13.48
C GLN A 115 41.47 12.58 13.72
N ASP A 116 41.15 13.56 12.88
CA ASP A 116 39.91 14.34 12.95
C ASP A 116 38.67 13.44 12.77
N TYR A 117 38.76 12.43 11.92
CA TYR A 117 37.72 11.43 11.74
C TYR A 117 37.58 10.53 12.98
N LEU A 118 38.70 10.04 13.53
CA LEU A 118 38.72 9.21 14.75
C LEU A 118 38.12 9.94 15.95
N LEU A 119 38.34 11.25 16.09
CA LEU A 119 37.80 12.08 17.17
C LEU A 119 36.27 12.24 17.10
N LYS A 120 35.68 12.30 15.89
CA LYS A 120 34.22 12.40 15.70
C LYS A 120 33.47 11.12 16.08
N MET A 121 34.13 9.96 16.03
CA MET A 121 33.51 8.66 16.38
C MET A 121 33.27 8.46 17.90
N SER A 122 33.75 9.34 18.78
CA SER A 122 33.66 9.16 20.25
C SER A 122 32.32 9.55 20.91
N ILE A 123 31.35 10.13 20.18
CA ILE A 123 30.16 10.74 20.81
C ILE A 123 29.04 9.72 21.09
N THR A 124 29.19 8.46 20.67
CA THR A 124 28.23 7.38 20.95
C THR A 124 28.86 6.31 21.84
N THR A 125 28.70 6.42 23.16
CA THR A 125 28.57 5.28 24.11
C THR A 125 28.26 5.77 25.54
N GLU A 126 27.00 5.56 25.95
CA GLU A 126 26.39 5.33 27.28
C GLU A 126 26.65 6.23 28.53
N LYS A 127 25.53 6.61 29.16
CA LYS A 127 25.36 7.48 30.36
C LYS A 127 25.65 6.76 31.69
N SER A 128 26.11 7.50 32.71
CA SER A 128 25.66 7.29 34.11
C SER A 128 25.68 8.58 34.95
N LYS A 129 24.74 8.63 35.91
CA LYS A 129 24.31 9.77 36.75
C LYS A 129 25.37 10.21 37.78
N GLN A 130 25.46 11.52 38.06
CA GLN A 130 25.41 12.07 39.44
C GLN A 130 25.18 13.59 39.45
N LYS A 131 24.43 14.02 40.48
CA LYS A 131 23.98 15.37 40.82
C LYS A 131 25.16 16.32 41.12
N ASP A 132 25.03 17.59 40.76
CA ASP A 132 25.01 18.65 41.78
C ASP A 132 24.43 20.00 41.31
N LYS A 133 23.96 20.75 42.30
CA LYS A 133 23.10 21.96 42.26
C LYS A 133 23.86 23.28 42.00
N ARG A 134 23.05 24.28 41.57
CA ARG A 134 23.26 25.76 41.52
C ARG A 134 23.96 26.24 40.24
N SER A 135 23.52 27.29 39.55
CA SER A 135 22.68 28.44 39.93
C SER A 135 21.86 28.95 38.73
N THR A 136 20.66 29.42 39.03
CA THR A 136 19.82 30.32 38.24
C THR A 136 20.56 31.61 37.88
N ASP A 137 20.55 31.98 36.61
CA ASP A 137 20.00 33.24 36.06
C ASP A 137 20.53 33.45 34.62
N GLU A 138 19.71 34.10 33.80
CA GLU A 138 19.90 34.44 32.38
C GLU A 138 19.37 33.45 31.32
N ILE A 139 18.07 33.13 31.41
CA ILE A 139 17.27 32.92 30.19
C ILE A 139 16.55 34.24 29.89
N SER A 140 17.11 35.03 28.98
CA SER A 140 16.33 35.94 28.15
C SER A 140 17.10 36.28 26.87
N THR A 141 16.45 36.01 25.73
CA THR A 141 16.76 36.45 24.35
C THR A 141 17.76 35.61 23.52
N ILE A 142 17.26 34.58 22.82
CA ILE A 142 17.85 34.16 21.54
C ILE A 142 16.80 34.40 20.44
N THR A 143 16.97 35.52 19.76
CA THR A 143 16.21 35.94 18.58
C THR A 143 16.56 35.07 17.37
N ASN A 144 15.55 34.63 16.62
CA ASN A 144 15.68 34.04 15.28
C ASN A 144 16.46 34.98 14.35
N LYS A 145 17.74 34.68 14.08
CA LYS A 145 18.62 35.52 13.25
C LYS A 145 18.63 34.98 11.82
N PHE A 146 18.11 35.79 10.87
CA PHE A 146 18.12 35.49 9.44
C PHE A 146 19.52 35.10 8.96
N ARG A 147 19.65 33.93 8.32
CA ARG A 147 20.93 33.34 7.93
C ARG A 147 21.58 34.12 6.80
N GLY A 148 22.91 34.27 6.87
CA GLY A 148 23.70 34.97 5.85
C GLY A 148 23.95 34.14 4.59
N SER A 149 24.27 34.83 3.50
CA SER A 149 24.57 34.24 2.18
C SER A 149 25.67 33.17 2.20
N ASP A 150 26.63 33.26 3.13
CA ASP A 150 27.69 32.26 3.35
C ASP A 150 27.17 30.86 3.67
N LEU A 151 26.16 30.78 4.53
CA LEU A 151 25.56 29.52 4.96
C LEU A 151 24.78 28.88 3.81
N ILE A 152 24.08 29.70 3.03
CA ILE A 152 23.30 29.26 1.87
C ILE A 152 24.21 28.79 0.74
N PHE A 153 25.29 29.52 0.47
CA PHE A 153 26.31 29.10 -0.48
C PHE A 153 26.89 27.74 -0.11
N ASN A 154 27.26 27.56 1.16
CA ASN A 154 27.83 26.29 1.62
C ASN A 154 26.79 25.16 1.60
N ARG A 155 25.52 25.43 1.86
CA ARG A 155 24.45 24.43 1.72
C ARG A 155 24.36 23.95 0.28
N ILE A 156 24.23 24.85 -0.69
CA ILE A 156 24.18 24.51 -2.13
C ILE A 156 25.47 23.79 -2.56
N LEU A 157 26.62 24.18 -2.00
CA LEU A 157 27.90 23.53 -2.28
C LEU A 157 27.98 22.09 -1.77
N HIS A 158 27.30 21.73 -0.69
CA HIS A 158 27.38 20.40 -0.08
C HIS A 158 26.17 19.51 -0.35
N ASP A 159 25.04 20.11 -0.74
CA ASP A 159 23.82 19.40 -1.06
C ASP A 159 23.92 18.77 -2.47
N LYS A 160 24.02 17.44 -2.51
CA LYS A 160 24.11 16.68 -3.77
C LYS A 160 22.77 16.58 -4.51
N THR A 161 21.68 17.00 -3.89
CA THR A 161 20.33 17.00 -4.51
C THR A 161 20.09 18.24 -5.38
N ILE A 162 20.92 19.28 -5.23
CA ILE A 162 20.83 20.51 -6.02
C ILE A 162 21.79 20.40 -7.20
N ASP A 163 21.25 20.39 -8.42
CA ASP A 163 22.08 20.54 -9.62
C ASP A 163 22.67 21.96 -9.68
N ARG A 164 23.96 22.05 -9.36
CA ARG A 164 24.70 23.33 -9.30
C ARG A 164 24.76 24.05 -10.64
N SER A 165 24.61 23.33 -11.76
CA SER A 165 24.57 23.96 -13.08
C SER A 165 23.34 24.86 -13.28
N GLN A 166 22.26 24.58 -12.54
CA GLN A 166 21.00 25.33 -12.55
C GLN A 166 20.96 26.45 -11.51
N VAL A 167 22.04 26.67 -10.77
CA VAL A 167 22.09 27.65 -9.69
C VAL A 167 22.74 28.95 -10.17
N ILE A 168 22.05 30.07 -9.91
CA ILE A 168 22.52 31.43 -10.21
C ILE A 168 22.62 32.24 -8.92
N ILE A 169 23.69 33.02 -8.78
CA ILE A 169 23.94 33.90 -7.64
C ILE A 169 23.77 35.34 -8.09
N GLY A 170 22.82 36.06 -7.49
CA GLY A 170 22.65 37.49 -7.67
C GLY A 170 23.48 38.27 -6.66
N TYR A 171 24.40 39.12 -7.13
CA TYR A 171 25.25 39.95 -6.29
C TYR A 171 25.27 41.40 -6.76
N GLU A 172 25.58 42.30 -5.83
CA GLU A 172 25.67 43.74 -6.09
C GLU A 172 27.13 44.14 -6.33
N ASP A 173 27.46 44.58 -7.55
CA ASP A 173 28.77 45.14 -7.87
C ASP A 173 28.85 46.63 -7.47
N ARG A 174 30.06 47.05 -7.06
CA ARG A 174 30.33 48.40 -6.54
C ARG A 174 30.24 49.51 -7.60
N PHE A 175 30.26 49.18 -8.89
CA PHE A 175 30.27 50.14 -9.99
C PHE A 175 29.10 49.98 -10.96
N THR A 176 28.62 48.75 -11.17
CA THR A 176 27.65 48.44 -12.23
C THR A 176 26.29 47.98 -11.73
N GLY A 177 26.09 47.85 -10.40
CA GLY A 177 24.81 47.46 -9.81
C GLY A 177 24.61 45.95 -9.75
N MET A 178 23.37 45.48 -9.90
CA MET A 178 23.04 44.05 -9.74
C MET A 178 23.50 43.21 -10.93
N HIS A 179 24.22 42.13 -10.64
CA HIS A 179 24.69 41.14 -11.61
C HIS A 179 24.35 39.72 -11.17
N GLU A 180 24.25 38.82 -12.15
CA GLU A 180 24.05 37.39 -11.95
C GLU A 180 25.27 36.61 -12.46
N ILE A 181 25.63 35.54 -11.76
CA ILE A 181 26.71 34.62 -12.16
C ILE A 181 26.31 33.19 -11.85
N SER A 182 26.74 32.24 -12.67
CA SER A 182 26.56 30.81 -12.38
C SER A 182 27.24 30.45 -11.06
N PHE A 183 26.63 29.56 -10.29
CA PHE A 183 27.22 29.07 -9.04
C PHE A 183 28.60 28.44 -9.24
N ASN A 184 28.82 27.76 -10.37
CA ASN A 184 30.10 27.13 -10.69
C ASN A 184 31.21 28.14 -11.07
N GLU A 185 30.82 29.33 -11.52
CA GLU A 185 31.75 30.41 -11.91
C GLU A 185 32.04 31.37 -10.75
N PHE A 186 31.26 31.31 -9.68
CA PHE A 186 31.41 32.17 -8.51
C PHE A 186 32.67 31.83 -7.69
N LYS A 187 33.54 32.84 -7.49
CA LYS A 187 34.75 32.72 -6.67
C LYS A 187 34.66 33.64 -5.46
N LYS A 188 34.78 33.07 -4.24
CA LYS A 188 34.91 33.84 -2.99
C LYS A 188 36.24 34.59 -2.96
N ILE A 189 36.28 35.76 -2.32
CA ILE A 189 37.51 36.58 -2.14
C ILE A 189 38.66 35.77 -1.55
N ASP A 190 38.37 34.87 -0.61
CA ASP A 190 39.39 34.06 0.08
C ASP A 190 40.16 33.12 -0.88
N LYS A 191 39.72 32.98 -2.14
CA LYS A 191 40.30 32.11 -3.17
C LYS A 191 40.86 32.88 -4.38
N SER A 192 40.69 34.20 -4.49
CA SER A 192 41.22 35.02 -5.60
C SER A 192 41.19 36.52 -5.31
N GLU A 193 42.22 37.27 -5.73
CA GLU A 193 42.29 38.76 -5.62
C GLU A 193 41.10 39.51 -6.26
N TYR A 194 40.33 38.85 -7.14
CA TYR A 194 39.17 39.40 -7.85
C TYR A 194 37.84 38.73 -7.47
N GLY A 195 37.75 38.04 -6.32
CA GLY A 195 36.55 37.34 -5.89
C GLY A 195 35.40 38.26 -5.46
N ILE A 196 34.17 37.76 -5.48
CA ILE A 196 32.99 38.50 -5.02
C ILE A 196 32.83 38.27 -3.51
N PRO A 197 32.78 39.33 -2.67
CA PRO A 197 32.53 39.17 -1.24
C PRO A 197 31.12 38.63 -0.98
N MET A 198 31.00 37.70 -0.05
CA MET A 198 29.72 37.06 0.28
C MET A 198 28.68 38.04 0.84
N HIS A 199 29.09 39.13 1.49
CA HIS A 199 28.17 40.19 1.94
C HIS A 199 27.48 40.94 0.79
N ARG A 200 28.01 40.85 -0.44
CA ARG A 200 27.43 41.45 -1.64
C ARG A 200 26.44 40.54 -2.36
N VAL A 201 26.40 39.26 -2.00
CA VAL A 201 25.36 38.34 -2.49
C VAL A 201 24.02 38.77 -1.91
N ARG A 202 23.06 39.02 -2.80
CA ARG A 202 21.69 39.46 -2.48
C ARG A 202 20.68 38.33 -2.64
N TYR A 203 20.83 37.42 -3.61
CA TYR A 203 19.92 36.27 -3.73
C TYR A 203 20.57 35.05 -4.38
N PHE A 204 19.95 33.89 -4.19
CA PHE A 204 20.24 32.64 -4.92
C PHE A 204 19.00 32.23 -5.71
N LYS A 205 19.20 31.78 -6.96
CA LYS A 205 18.17 31.18 -7.81
C LYS A 205 18.53 29.73 -8.15
N ILE A 206 17.53 28.87 -8.21
CA ILE A 206 17.65 27.49 -8.71
C ILE A 206 16.59 27.31 -9.80
N SER A 207 17.01 26.91 -11.00
CA SER A 207 16.12 26.72 -12.16
C SER A 207 15.21 27.93 -12.43
N GLY A 208 15.75 29.15 -12.27
CA GLY A 208 15.06 30.42 -12.49
C GLY A 208 14.27 30.99 -11.30
N ARG A 209 14.05 30.22 -10.22
CA ARG A 209 13.29 30.66 -9.02
C ARG A 209 14.22 31.14 -7.91
N ILE A 210 13.92 32.27 -7.27
CA ILE A 210 14.68 32.78 -6.10
C ILE A 210 14.38 31.89 -4.88
N VAL A 211 15.41 31.26 -4.33
CA VAL A 211 15.31 30.32 -3.18
C VAL A 211 15.86 30.91 -1.88
N TRP A 212 16.59 32.02 -1.95
CA TRP A 212 17.03 32.81 -0.80
C TRP A 212 17.25 34.26 -1.25
N ASP A 213 16.78 35.24 -0.47
CA ASP A 213 16.92 36.68 -0.75
C ASP A 213 17.22 37.45 0.54
N ARG A 214 18.32 38.21 0.52
CA ARG A 214 18.84 38.96 1.65
C ARG A 214 18.02 40.19 2.00
N THR A 215 17.49 40.88 0.99
CA THR A 215 16.73 42.13 1.16
C THR A 215 15.31 41.80 1.59
N LYS A 216 14.71 40.77 0.98
CA LYS A 216 13.37 40.28 1.33
C LYS A 216 13.35 39.38 2.57
N LYS A 217 14.52 39.04 3.14
CA LYS A 217 14.69 38.06 4.24
C LYS A 217 14.01 36.70 3.96
N LEU A 218 14.13 36.23 2.72
CA LEU A 218 13.59 34.95 2.24
C LEU A 218 14.64 33.84 2.36
N ASP A 219 14.26 32.68 2.88
CA ASP A 219 15.13 31.50 3.02
C ASP A 219 14.32 30.20 2.86
N ILE A 220 14.15 29.75 1.61
CA ILE A 220 13.36 28.55 1.24
C ILE A 220 14.20 27.28 1.42
N LEU A 221 15.52 27.37 1.22
CA LEU A 221 16.43 26.22 1.30
C LEU A 221 16.58 25.61 2.69
N THR A 222 16.27 26.38 3.73
CA THR A 222 16.48 25.94 5.12
C THR A 222 15.33 26.30 6.07
N GLY A 223 14.21 26.78 5.53
CA GLY A 223 13.04 27.28 6.26
C GLY A 223 11.92 26.26 6.49
N SER A 224 12.25 25.02 6.87
CA SER A 224 11.26 24.00 7.29
C SER A 224 11.68 23.17 8.50
N ASP A 225 12.77 23.52 9.19
CA ASP A 225 13.25 22.76 10.37
C ASP A 225 12.83 23.38 11.72
N GLN A 226 12.19 24.56 11.74
CA GLN A 226 11.84 25.26 13.00
C GLN A 226 10.35 25.34 13.32
N LEU A 227 9.44 24.89 12.45
CA LEU A 227 8.03 24.70 12.83
C LEU A 227 7.77 23.32 13.46
N LEU A 228 8.79 22.46 13.54
CA LEU A 228 8.75 21.15 14.19
C LEU A 228 9.45 21.11 15.56
N SER A 229 10.01 22.22 16.03
CA SER A 229 10.66 22.33 17.35
C SER A 229 9.88 23.18 18.37
N GLY A 230 8.61 23.46 18.08
CA GLY A 230 7.67 24.12 18.99
C GLY A 230 6.72 23.17 19.74
N ILE A 231 6.83 21.86 19.54
CA ILE A 231 6.20 20.88 20.43
C ILE A 231 7.22 20.60 21.53
N SER A 232 7.06 21.33 22.62
CA SER A 232 7.72 21.08 23.90
C SER A 232 7.70 19.60 24.27
N ASP A 233 8.84 19.13 24.79
CA ASP A 233 9.13 17.83 25.40
C ASP A 233 8.21 17.52 26.60
N ASP A 234 6.89 17.43 26.38
CA ASP A 234 5.91 17.03 27.40
C ASP A 234 4.92 15.99 26.83
N ASN A 235 5.44 14.96 26.16
CA ASN A 235 4.68 13.72 25.96
C ASN A 235 5.63 12.50 25.98
N GLU A 236 5.80 11.91 27.17
CA GLU A 236 6.35 10.55 27.37
C GLU A 236 5.45 9.43 26.79
N GLN A 237 4.57 9.74 25.83
CA GLN A 237 3.69 8.78 25.14
C GLN A 237 4.12 8.55 23.69
N ARG A 238 5.41 8.33 23.42
CA ARG A 238 5.80 7.63 22.19
C ARG A 238 5.48 6.14 22.37
N SER A 239 4.22 5.78 22.18
CA SER A 239 3.82 4.38 22.06
C SER A 239 4.57 3.74 20.90
N THR A 240 5.26 2.64 21.18
CA THR A 240 5.89 1.72 20.23
C THR A 240 4.83 1.08 19.34
N LEU A 241 4.23 1.84 18.41
CA LEU A 241 3.37 1.27 17.38
C LEU A 241 4.18 0.23 16.61
N VAL A 242 3.55 -0.91 16.37
CA VAL A 242 4.08 -2.00 15.55
C VAL A 242 3.07 -2.29 14.43
N GLN A 243 3.41 -3.22 13.55
CA GLN A 243 2.45 -3.67 12.55
C GLN A 243 1.28 -4.36 13.23
N GLY A 244 0.05 -3.92 12.94
CA GLY A 244 -1.13 -4.46 13.61
C GLY A 244 -2.41 -3.70 13.30
N LEU A 245 -3.49 -4.10 13.98
CA LEU A 245 -4.80 -3.46 13.95
C LEU A 245 -4.96 -2.57 15.19
N TYR A 246 -5.40 -1.33 15.01
CA TYR A 246 -5.53 -0.35 16.09
C TYR A 246 -6.91 0.29 16.10
N ARG A 247 -7.38 0.69 17.30
CA ARG A 247 -8.51 1.64 17.47
C ARG A 247 -8.14 2.69 18.50
N PHE A 248 -8.80 3.84 18.47
CA PHE A 248 -8.68 4.82 19.54
C PHE A 248 -9.54 4.41 20.73
N ASP A 249 -8.98 4.44 21.94
CA ASP A 249 -9.71 4.22 23.17
C ASP A 249 -10.05 5.57 23.83
N GLN A 250 -11.34 5.91 23.81
CA GLN A 250 -11.83 7.17 24.36
C GLN A 250 -11.63 7.30 25.88
N SER A 251 -11.62 6.20 26.62
CA SER A 251 -11.42 6.25 28.07
C SER A 251 -9.96 6.51 28.44
N LEU A 252 -9.04 5.98 27.64
CA LEU A 252 -7.60 6.10 27.84
C LEU A 252 -6.97 7.24 27.04
N GLN A 253 -7.73 7.87 26.13
CA GLN A 253 -7.28 8.92 25.21
C GLN A 253 -6.03 8.52 24.42
N GLN A 254 -5.97 7.27 23.96
CA GLN A 254 -4.81 6.73 23.23
C GLN A 254 -5.22 5.66 22.21
N TRP A 255 -4.36 5.45 21.21
CA TRP A 255 -4.48 4.32 20.28
C TRP A 255 -4.07 3.03 20.97
N ILE A 256 -4.92 2.00 20.88
CA ILE A 256 -4.67 0.67 21.43
C ILE A 256 -4.62 -0.38 20.32
N GLU A 257 -3.71 -1.32 20.44
CA GLU A 257 -3.66 -2.48 19.54
C GLU A 257 -4.83 -3.41 19.85
N CYS A 258 -5.57 -3.79 18.81
CA CYS A 258 -6.65 -4.73 18.87
C CYS A 258 -6.13 -6.15 18.61
N PRO A 259 -6.66 -7.17 19.31
CA PRO A 259 -6.36 -8.55 18.97
C PRO A 259 -6.84 -8.83 17.55
N HIS A 260 -6.01 -9.53 16.78
CA HIS A 260 -6.33 -9.92 15.42
C HIS A 260 -5.98 -11.38 15.16
N ILE A 261 -6.62 -11.93 14.13
CA ILE A 261 -6.44 -13.29 13.67
C ILE A 261 -5.80 -13.22 12.29
N SER A 262 -4.73 -14.00 12.08
CA SER A 262 -4.14 -14.13 10.74
C SER A 262 -5.08 -14.90 9.82
N LEU A 263 -5.11 -14.58 8.53
CA LEU A 263 -5.95 -15.28 7.54
C LEU A 263 -5.67 -16.78 7.50
N ILE A 264 -4.42 -17.18 7.72
CA ILE A 264 -4.02 -18.60 7.72
C ILE A 264 -4.63 -19.35 8.93
N SER A 265 -4.85 -18.64 10.03
CA SER A 265 -5.43 -19.17 11.27
C SER A 265 -6.96 -19.03 11.34
N ASP A 266 -7.59 -18.48 10.31
CA ASP A 266 -9.04 -18.28 10.31
C ASP A 266 -9.76 -19.61 10.07
N ASP A 267 -10.61 -20.01 11.02
CA ASP A 267 -11.46 -21.18 10.95
C ASP A 267 -12.92 -20.74 10.98
N SER A 268 -13.76 -21.44 10.21
CA SER A 268 -15.22 -21.42 10.25
C SER A 268 -15.84 -21.50 11.66
N LYS A 269 -15.13 -22.07 12.64
CA LYS A 269 -15.57 -22.17 14.04
C LYS A 269 -15.39 -20.88 14.84
N ILE A 270 -14.59 -19.93 14.35
CA ILE A 270 -14.38 -18.65 15.03
C ILE A 270 -15.69 -17.86 14.93
N PRO A 271 -16.29 -17.42 16.05
CA PRO A 271 -17.55 -16.71 16.02
C PRO A 271 -17.36 -15.32 15.44
N SER A 272 -18.18 -14.97 14.45
CA SER A 272 -18.35 -13.59 13.99
C SER A 272 -18.87 -12.71 15.12
N THR A 273 -18.45 -11.46 15.16
CA THR A 273 -19.03 -10.43 16.04
C THR A 273 -19.72 -9.39 15.17
N ASN A 274 -20.60 -8.57 15.74
CA ASN A 274 -21.27 -7.50 14.98
C ASN A 274 -20.28 -6.54 14.29
N GLU A 275 -19.07 -6.39 14.85
CA GLU A 275 -18.00 -5.56 14.29
C GLU A 275 -17.24 -6.23 13.14
N THR A 276 -17.35 -7.56 12.93
CA THR A 276 -16.66 -8.26 11.83
C THR A 276 -17.45 -8.29 10.52
N TYR A 277 -18.69 -7.77 10.55
CA TYR A 277 -19.53 -7.68 9.37
C TYR A 277 -19.22 -6.42 8.56
N LEU A 278 -18.99 -6.60 7.26
CA LEU A 278 -18.96 -5.48 6.33
C LEU A 278 -20.38 -4.91 6.19
N PRO A 279 -20.57 -3.57 6.24
CA PRO A 279 -21.87 -2.95 6.02
C PRO A 279 -22.48 -3.35 4.67
N GLN A 280 -23.80 -3.53 4.64
CA GLN A 280 -24.52 -3.86 3.40
C GLN A 280 -24.28 -2.79 2.33
N ARG A 281 -24.39 -1.51 2.70
CA ARG A 281 -23.99 -0.37 1.88
C ARG A 281 -22.68 0.17 2.44
N CYS A 282 -21.63 0.22 1.64
CA CYS A 282 -20.31 0.64 2.08
C CYS A 282 -19.72 1.70 1.14
N HIS A 283 -19.21 2.78 1.73
CA HIS A 283 -18.51 3.85 1.05
C HIS A 283 -16.99 3.66 1.14
N PHE A 284 -16.38 3.30 0.02
CA PHE A 284 -14.95 3.10 -0.16
C PHE A 284 -14.27 4.33 -0.76
N ILE A 285 -13.06 4.61 -0.32
CA ILE A 285 -12.11 5.49 -0.99
C ILE A 285 -10.78 4.76 -1.14
N THR A 286 -10.14 4.89 -2.31
CA THR A 286 -8.73 4.52 -2.49
C THR A 286 -7.91 5.69 -3.00
N TRP A 287 -6.70 5.86 -2.47
CA TRP A 287 -5.84 6.99 -2.84
C TRP A 287 -4.35 6.70 -2.63
N ASN A 288 -3.57 6.77 -3.70
CA ASN A 288 -2.13 6.97 -3.62
C ASN A 288 -1.85 8.44 -3.23
N ILE A 289 -1.31 8.67 -2.02
CA ILE A 289 -1.19 10.02 -1.43
C ILE A 289 0.17 10.71 -1.68
N LEU A 290 0.99 10.11 -2.54
CA LEU A 290 2.30 10.59 -2.98
C LEU A 290 3.36 10.67 -1.88
N PHE A 291 4.33 9.78 -1.99
CA PHE A 291 5.55 9.76 -1.20
C PHE A 291 6.62 10.72 -1.75
N ASP A 292 6.98 11.76 -1.01
CA ASP A 292 7.69 12.93 -1.59
C ASP A 292 8.89 13.47 -0.80
N TYR A 293 9.74 12.59 -0.25
CA TYR A 293 10.93 13.00 0.53
C TYR A 293 11.91 13.93 -0.22
N TYR A 294 11.90 13.95 -1.56
CA TYR A 294 12.86 14.72 -2.36
C TYR A 294 12.35 16.07 -2.85
N GLN A 295 11.04 16.27 -2.87
CA GLN A 295 10.39 17.45 -3.45
C GLN A 295 9.36 18.06 -2.48
N SER A 296 9.41 17.70 -1.20
CA SER A 296 8.39 18.07 -0.20
C SER A 296 8.09 19.57 -0.10
N THR A 297 9.10 20.42 -0.32
CA THR A 297 8.95 21.88 -0.37
C THR A 297 8.44 22.41 -1.72
N LEU A 298 8.67 21.69 -2.82
CA LEU A 298 8.15 22.01 -4.15
C LEU A 298 6.67 21.64 -4.28
N ILE A 299 6.24 20.58 -3.59
CA ILE A 299 4.86 20.08 -3.67
C ILE A 299 4.06 20.26 -2.38
N TYR A 300 4.57 21.06 -1.44
CA TYR A 300 3.83 21.53 -0.27
C TYR A 300 3.20 20.40 0.57
N THR A 301 3.97 19.34 0.86
CA THR A 301 3.52 18.08 1.49
C THR A 301 2.55 18.28 2.66
N LEU A 302 2.91 19.12 3.64
CA LEU A 302 2.10 19.30 4.84
C LEU A 302 0.73 19.92 4.54
N GLN A 303 0.65 20.86 3.59
CA GLN A 303 -0.62 21.46 3.16
C GLN A 303 -1.46 20.43 2.41
N ARG A 304 -0.84 19.65 1.52
CA ARG A 304 -1.51 18.53 0.82
C ARG A 304 -2.06 17.50 1.79
N TYR A 305 -1.26 17.03 2.75
CA TYR A 305 -1.66 16.05 3.76
C TYR A 305 -2.85 16.54 4.59
N ARG A 306 -2.83 17.78 5.06
CA ARG A 306 -3.98 18.38 5.77
C ARG A 306 -5.21 18.45 4.90
N SER A 307 -5.05 18.78 3.62
CA SER A 307 -6.17 18.83 2.69
C SER A 307 -6.76 17.44 2.43
N ILE A 308 -5.94 16.41 2.26
CA ILE A 308 -6.37 15.00 2.13
C ILE A 308 -7.19 14.60 3.38
N LEU A 309 -6.68 14.90 4.57
CA LEU A 309 -7.40 14.63 5.83
C LEU A 309 -8.73 15.38 5.90
N ASN A 310 -8.79 16.62 5.40
CA ASN A 310 -10.04 17.37 5.33
C ASN A 310 -11.04 16.76 4.33
N THR A 311 -10.58 16.20 3.21
CA THR A 311 -11.42 15.44 2.29
C THR A 311 -12.02 14.23 3.00
N PHE A 312 -11.23 13.44 3.74
CA PHE A 312 -11.74 12.30 4.52
C PHE A 312 -12.72 12.74 5.61
N LYS A 313 -12.43 13.83 6.31
CA LYS A 313 -13.33 14.42 7.32
C LYS A 313 -14.67 14.85 6.72
N THR A 314 -14.67 15.33 5.49
CA THR A 314 -15.89 15.81 4.81
C THR A 314 -16.72 14.64 4.29
N LEU A 315 -16.07 13.64 3.71
CA LEU A 315 -16.73 12.48 3.10
C LEU A 315 -17.14 11.40 4.12
N LEU A 316 -16.42 11.31 5.25
CA LEU A 316 -16.57 10.29 6.30
C LEU A 316 -16.79 8.87 5.74
N PRO A 317 -15.90 8.39 4.84
CA PRO A 317 -16.05 7.08 4.23
C PRO A 317 -16.02 5.96 5.28
N ASP A 318 -16.70 4.86 4.93
CA ASP A 318 -16.74 3.65 5.73
C ASP A 318 -15.41 2.89 5.67
N MET A 319 -14.72 2.98 4.52
CA MET A 319 -13.44 2.31 4.30
C MET A 319 -12.48 3.16 3.44
N ILE A 320 -11.21 3.23 3.84
CA ILE A 320 -10.15 3.95 3.12
C ILE A 320 -8.96 3.02 2.90
N CYS A 321 -8.53 2.87 1.65
CA CYS A 321 -7.31 2.17 1.26
C CYS A 321 -6.28 3.19 0.78
N LEU A 322 -5.16 3.33 1.49
CA LEU A 322 -4.12 4.29 1.14
C LEU A 322 -2.85 3.58 0.68
N GLN A 323 -2.18 4.17 -0.31
CA GLN A 323 -0.85 3.79 -0.78
C GLN A 323 0.13 4.96 -0.58
N GLU A 324 1.43 4.67 -0.53
CA GLU A 324 2.50 5.67 -0.36
C GLU A 324 2.47 6.47 0.95
N VAL A 325 1.94 5.86 2.01
CA VAL A 325 1.82 6.51 3.32
C VAL A 325 3.16 6.59 4.04
N THR A 326 3.55 7.80 4.45
CA THR A 326 4.71 8.05 5.31
C THR A 326 4.33 8.08 6.79
N ILE A 327 5.34 7.97 7.66
CA ILE A 327 5.16 8.15 9.11
C ILE A 327 4.61 9.54 9.46
N ASP A 328 4.97 10.58 8.69
CA ASP A 328 4.49 11.94 8.92
C ASP A 328 3.00 12.08 8.63
N PHE A 329 2.52 11.47 7.53
CA PHE A 329 1.09 11.42 7.27
C PHE A 329 0.35 10.62 8.36
N LEU A 330 0.88 9.45 8.74
CA LEU A 330 0.30 8.63 9.80
C LEU A 330 0.17 9.43 11.11
N ASN A 331 1.21 10.16 11.50
CA ASN A 331 1.17 10.99 12.71
C ASN A 331 0.11 12.10 12.63
N LEU A 332 -0.07 12.74 11.48
CA LEU A 332 -1.14 13.71 11.30
C LEU A 332 -2.52 13.04 11.41
N LEU A 333 -2.72 11.93 10.70
CA LEU A 333 -3.96 11.15 10.70
C LEU A 333 -4.35 10.72 12.12
N LEU A 334 -3.43 10.12 12.89
CA LEU A 334 -3.69 9.62 14.23
C LEU A 334 -4.07 10.73 15.24
N ASN A 335 -3.73 11.99 14.95
CA ASN A 335 -4.07 13.16 15.76
C ASN A 335 -5.40 13.82 15.35
N GLU A 336 -6.07 13.35 14.29
CA GLU A 336 -7.34 13.91 13.86
C GLU A 336 -8.48 13.53 14.82
N ILE A 337 -9.12 14.55 15.40
CA ILE A 337 -10.24 14.38 16.36
C ILE A 337 -11.40 13.61 15.73
N TRP A 338 -11.75 13.90 14.46
CA TRP A 338 -12.84 13.22 13.79
C TRP A 338 -12.58 11.72 13.64
N LEU A 339 -11.32 11.31 13.45
CA LEU A 339 -10.95 9.91 13.34
C LEU A 339 -11.07 9.21 14.71
N GLN A 340 -10.61 9.88 15.76
CA GLN A 340 -10.67 9.39 17.14
C GLN A 340 -12.11 9.24 17.64
N GLU A 341 -13.00 10.21 17.33
CA GLU A 341 -14.39 10.24 17.79
C GLU A 341 -15.36 9.34 17.01
N ASN A 342 -15.05 8.98 15.76
CA ASN A 342 -15.95 8.22 14.89
C ASN A 342 -15.65 6.70 14.84
N ASN A 343 -15.00 6.17 15.87
CA ASN A 343 -14.77 4.73 16.05
C ASN A 343 -14.12 4.05 14.83
N TYR A 344 -12.99 4.63 14.38
CA TYR A 344 -12.19 4.06 13.30
C TYR A 344 -11.20 3.00 13.80
N TYR A 345 -11.07 1.95 13.01
CA TYR A 345 -10.03 0.92 13.08
C TYR A 345 -9.01 1.15 11.98
N ILE A 346 -7.73 0.86 12.25
CA ILE A 346 -6.63 1.07 11.28
C ILE A 346 -5.71 -0.14 11.28
N ILE A 347 -5.46 -0.72 10.11
CA ILE A 347 -4.37 -1.67 9.88
C ILE A 347 -3.14 -0.87 9.46
N ILE A 348 -2.08 -0.95 10.27
CA ILE A 348 -0.81 -0.25 10.04
C ILE A 348 0.26 -1.26 9.63
N MET A 349 0.92 -1.03 8.50
CA MET A 349 2.06 -1.83 8.05
C MET A 349 3.37 -1.41 8.70
N LYS A 350 4.28 -2.37 8.88
CA LYS A 350 5.63 -2.11 9.42
C LYS A 350 6.40 -1.07 8.61
N ASN A 351 6.25 -1.06 7.29
CA ASN A 351 6.98 -0.12 6.42
C ASN A 351 6.57 1.34 6.64
N VAL A 352 5.34 1.62 7.09
CA VAL A 352 4.95 3.00 7.45
C VAL A 352 5.70 3.47 8.70
N LEU A 353 6.00 2.55 9.63
CA LEU A 353 6.60 2.84 10.93
C LEU A 353 8.14 2.93 10.92
N ASN A 354 8.79 2.48 9.84
CA ASN A 354 10.25 2.34 9.82
C ASN A 354 10.96 3.68 9.55
N SER A 355 11.14 4.47 10.61
CA SER A 355 11.83 5.78 10.57
C SER A 355 13.34 5.69 10.37
N GLN A 356 13.95 4.51 10.52
CA GLN A 356 15.42 4.35 10.45
C GLN A 356 15.94 4.12 9.02
N GLN A 357 15.07 3.71 8.10
CA GLN A 357 15.41 3.64 6.68
C GLN A 357 15.04 4.97 6.02
N ASN A 358 16.05 5.70 5.53
CA ASN A 358 15.80 6.83 4.64
C ASN A 358 14.90 6.33 3.50
N LYS A 359 13.68 6.87 3.44
CA LYS A 359 12.64 6.59 2.43
C LYS A 359 11.72 5.38 2.65
N SER A 360 11.11 5.26 3.82
CA SER A 360 10.11 4.23 4.07
C SER A 360 8.68 4.75 3.84
N TYR A 361 7.87 3.99 3.11
CA TYR A 361 6.43 4.20 2.95
C TYR A 361 5.70 2.85 2.94
N GLY A 362 4.39 2.89 3.13
CA GLY A 362 3.57 1.69 3.07
C GLY A 362 2.12 1.98 2.74
N GLN A 363 1.25 1.07 3.15
CA GLN A 363 -0.19 1.18 2.95
C GLN A 363 -0.91 1.17 4.30
N LEU A 364 -2.12 1.73 4.31
CA LEU A 364 -3.06 1.66 5.42
C LEU A 364 -4.41 1.14 4.91
N MET A 365 -5.13 0.41 5.77
CA MET A 365 -6.58 0.21 5.62
C MET A 365 -7.26 0.79 6.86
N ILE A 366 -8.21 1.69 6.64
CA ILE A 366 -8.94 2.42 7.69
C ILE A 366 -10.42 2.07 7.55
N MET A 367 -11.08 1.69 8.64
CA MET A 367 -12.46 1.20 8.62
C MET A 367 -13.30 1.83 9.74
N LYS A 368 -14.50 2.30 9.44
CA LYS A 368 -15.38 3.01 10.39
C LYS A 368 -16.41 2.07 10.99
N ASN A 369 -16.48 1.92 12.31
CA ASN A 369 -17.46 1.07 13.03
C ASN A 369 -17.38 -0.45 12.78
N PHE A 370 -16.46 -0.94 11.95
CA PHE A 370 -16.23 -2.36 11.72
C PHE A 370 -14.73 -2.64 11.57
N ARG A 371 -14.35 -3.90 11.73
CA ARG A 371 -12.97 -4.40 11.70
C ARG A 371 -12.93 -5.76 10.99
N PRO A 372 -11.77 -6.23 10.49
CA PRO A 372 -11.73 -7.51 9.83
C PRO A 372 -11.95 -8.64 10.82
N ARG A 373 -12.59 -9.72 10.35
CA ARG A 373 -12.60 -11.02 11.03
C ARG A 373 -11.18 -11.54 11.18
N SER A 374 -10.42 -11.47 10.10
CA SER A 374 -9.03 -11.90 9.99
C SER A 374 -8.32 -11.06 8.92
N PHE A 375 -7.01 -10.84 9.06
CA PHE A 375 -6.23 -10.14 8.03
C PHE A 375 -4.81 -10.66 7.96
N SER A 376 -4.12 -10.42 6.85
CA SER A 376 -2.68 -10.65 6.72
C SER A 376 -2.04 -9.62 5.82
N ILE A 377 -0.75 -9.40 6.07
CA ILE A 377 0.11 -8.58 5.23
C ILE A 377 1.04 -9.56 4.51
N CYS A 378 0.99 -9.54 3.19
CA CYS A 378 1.66 -10.52 2.34
C CYS A 378 2.65 -9.82 1.40
N SER A 379 3.80 -10.44 1.16
CA SER A 379 4.71 -9.99 0.09
C SER A 379 4.03 -10.17 -1.27
N LEU A 380 4.19 -9.19 -2.16
CA LEU A 380 3.76 -9.29 -3.56
C LEU A 380 4.64 -10.24 -4.38
N ASP A 381 5.90 -10.44 -3.99
CA ASP A 381 6.81 -11.38 -4.64
C ASP A 381 6.45 -12.82 -4.22
N LEU A 382 5.55 -13.44 -4.99
CA LEU A 382 5.04 -14.79 -4.76
C LEU A 382 5.91 -15.89 -5.41
N SER A 383 7.11 -15.57 -5.90
CA SER A 383 7.98 -16.56 -6.55
C SER A 383 8.75 -17.39 -5.52
N ASP A 384 8.59 -18.72 -5.55
CA ASP A 384 9.32 -19.72 -4.75
C ASP A 384 10.85 -19.82 -5.05
N ASN A 385 11.43 -18.82 -5.71
CA ASN A 385 12.85 -18.84 -6.09
C ASN A 385 13.66 -17.88 -5.22
N ASP A 386 14.33 -18.46 -4.23
CA ASP A 386 15.48 -17.86 -3.53
C ASP A 386 16.51 -17.33 -4.53
N LYS A 387 16.48 -16.02 -4.81
CA LYS A 387 17.65 -15.28 -5.28
C LYS A 387 17.76 -13.92 -4.59
N THR A 388 18.75 -13.88 -3.71
CA THR A 388 19.51 -12.73 -3.23
C THR A 388 19.58 -11.55 -4.21
N THR A 389 18.75 -10.53 -4.00
CA THR A 389 19.03 -9.12 -4.27
C THR A 389 18.09 -8.26 -3.42
N THR A 390 18.66 -7.43 -2.55
CA THR A 390 17.95 -6.50 -1.66
C THR A 390 17.38 -5.31 -2.42
N THR A 391 16.08 -5.34 -2.76
CA THR A 391 15.32 -4.15 -3.21
C THR A 391 13.84 -4.31 -2.86
N THR A 392 13.39 -3.59 -1.83
CA THR A 392 11.98 -3.31 -1.43
C THR A 392 10.89 -4.25 -1.96
N THR A 393 10.57 -5.32 -1.23
CA THR A 393 9.39 -6.14 -1.52
C THR A 393 8.15 -5.29 -1.26
N LYS A 394 7.41 -4.88 -2.31
CA LYS A 394 6.06 -4.33 -2.09
C LYS A 394 5.24 -5.41 -1.39
N GLU A 395 4.37 -5.00 -0.48
CA GLU A 395 3.46 -5.88 0.25
C GLU A 395 2.02 -5.48 -0.06
N LEU A 396 1.05 -6.33 0.26
CA LEU A 396 -0.37 -6.06 0.12
C LEU A 396 -1.08 -6.44 1.43
N ILE A 397 -2.21 -5.79 1.73
CA ILE A 397 -3.04 -6.08 2.90
C ILE A 397 -4.28 -6.83 2.42
N ILE A 398 -4.52 -8.04 2.92
CA ILE A 398 -5.76 -8.79 2.70
C ILE A 398 -6.53 -8.79 4.01
N ALA A 399 -7.77 -8.29 3.99
CA ALA A 399 -8.65 -8.22 5.15
C ALA A 399 -9.98 -8.92 4.84
N ARG A 400 -10.31 -9.96 5.60
CA ARG A 400 -11.54 -10.73 5.45
C ARG A 400 -12.64 -10.16 6.34
N PHE A 401 -13.82 -10.02 5.76
CA PHE A 401 -15.01 -9.58 6.46
C PHE A 401 -16.12 -10.61 6.31
N ASP A 402 -16.92 -10.74 7.36
CA ASP A 402 -18.18 -11.46 7.28
C ASP A 402 -19.21 -10.62 6.52
N LEU A 403 -20.05 -11.29 5.76
CA LEU A 403 -21.29 -10.74 5.23
C LEU A 403 -22.45 -11.49 5.86
N ASN A 404 -23.68 -11.04 5.61
CA ASN A 404 -24.87 -11.78 6.03
C ASN A 404 -24.79 -13.24 5.48
N THR A 405 -25.33 -14.23 6.21
CA THR A 405 -25.47 -15.63 5.74
C THR A 405 -24.20 -16.50 5.66
N LYS A 406 -23.19 -16.28 6.52
CA LYS A 406 -21.89 -17.03 6.53
C LYS A 406 -21.06 -16.87 5.24
N THR A 407 -21.41 -15.91 4.40
CA THR A 407 -20.60 -15.51 3.26
C THR A 407 -19.49 -14.59 3.76
N THR A 408 -18.30 -14.65 3.16
CA THR A 408 -17.20 -13.73 3.45
C THR A 408 -16.75 -13.04 2.18
N ILE A 409 -16.11 -11.89 2.33
CA ILE A 409 -15.40 -11.19 1.25
C ILE A 409 -14.02 -10.76 1.73
N ASP A 410 -13.02 -10.96 0.86
CA ASP A 410 -11.65 -10.53 1.08
C ASP A 410 -11.41 -9.18 0.38
N LEU A 411 -11.14 -8.14 1.15
CA LEU A 411 -10.81 -6.82 0.64
C LEU A 411 -9.29 -6.66 0.62
N VAL A 412 -8.73 -6.31 -0.53
CA VAL A 412 -7.28 -6.29 -0.76
C VAL A 412 -6.82 -4.88 -1.10
N ASN A 413 -6.02 -4.27 -0.24
CA ASN A 413 -5.32 -3.03 -0.57
C ASN A 413 -4.00 -3.36 -1.30
N LEU A 414 -3.87 -2.88 -2.52
CA LEU A 414 -2.86 -3.29 -3.49
C LEU A 414 -2.10 -2.07 -4.04
N HIS A 415 -0.79 -2.23 -4.16
CA HIS A 415 0.11 -1.27 -4.78
C HIS A 415 1.16 -2.04 -5.60
N LEU A 416 0.97 -2.15 -6.92
CA LEU A 416 1.87 -2.92 -7.79
C LEU A 416 3.14 -2.16 -8.14
N HIS A 417 4.18 -2.85 -8.59
CA HIS A 417 5.46 -2.23 -8.97
C HIS A 417 5.31 -1.25 -10.15
N ASN A 418 5.94 -0.07 -10.02
CA ASN A 418 6.00 0.98 -11.04
C ASN A 418 6.96 0.57 -12.18
N ASP A 419 6.98 1.31 -13.28
CA ASP A 419 7.70 0.99 -14.54
C ASP A 419 9.23 1.19 -14.52
N HIS A 420 9.88 1.24 -13.35
CA HIS A 420 11.31 1.55 -13.24
C HIS A 420 12.28 0.43 -13.65
N PHE A 421 11.81 -0.81 -13.79
CA PHE A 421 12.66 -1.96 -14.11
C PHE A 421 12.25 -2.62 -15.43
N ASN A 422 13.23 -3.18 -16.15
CA ASN A 422 12.97 -4.03 -17.32
C ASN A 422 12.00 -5.16 -16.92
N ASN A 423 10.97 -5.38 -17.73
CA ASN A 423 9.90 -6.37 -17.52
C ASN A 423 8.92 -6.08 -16.37
N SER A 424 8.75 -4.81 -15.96
CA SER A 424 7.74 -4.39 -14.97
C SER A 424 6.33 -4.92 -15.29
N ASN A 425 5.90 -4.81 -16.55
CA ASN A 425 4.59 -5.29 -17.02
C ASN A 425 4.41 -6.81 -16.87
N GLU A 426 5.44 -7.61 -17.18
CA GLU A 426 5.39 -9.07 -17.02
C GLU A 426 5.30 -9.46 -15.55
N ASN A 427 6.05 -8.77 -14.68
CA ASN A 427 5.97 -9.00 -13.24
C ASN A 427 4.56 -8.67 -12.71
N ARG A 428 3.98 -7.52 -13.09
CA ARG A 428 2.59 -7.17 -12.74
C ARG A 428 1.60 -8.24 -13.21
N CYS A 429 1.71 -8.70 -14.46
CA CYS A 429 0.85 -9.77 -14.97
C CYS A 429 0.99 -11.05 -14.15
N GLN A 430 2.21 -11.50 -13.84
CA GLN A 430 2.44 -12.70 -13.06
C GLN A 430 1.86 -12.60 -11.65
N ILE A 431 2.04 -11.45 -10.98
CA ILE A 431 1.49 -11.20 -9.65
C ILE A 431 -0.03 -11.27 -9.68
N LEU A 432 -0.67 -10.55 -10.61
CA LEU A 432 -2.13 -10.53 -10.73
C LEU A 432 -2.70 -11.89 -11.07
N GLU A 433 -2.11 -12.59 -12.05
CA GLU A 433 -2.56 -13.93 -12.44
C GLU A 433 -2.45 -14.91 -11.26
N ASN A 434 -1.39 -14.83 -10.45
CA ASN A 434 -1.24 -15.62 -9.25
C ASN A 434 -2.30 -15.28 -8.19
N LEU A 435 -2.62 -14.00 -8.00
CA LEU A 435 -3.69 -13.58 -7.09
C LEU A 435 -5.04 -14.11 -7.55
N PHE A 436 -5.40 -13.92 -8.84
CA PHE A 436 -6.65 -14.40 -9.41
C PHE A 436 -6.79 -15.91 -9.24
N LYS A 437 -5.76 -16.69 -9.56
CA LYS A 437 -5.78 -18.15 -9.40
C LYS A 437 -5.93 -18.58 -7.94
N LYS A 438 -5.22 -17.94 -7.01
CA LYS A 438 -5.26 -18.30 -5.58
C LYS A 438 -6.58 -17.90 -4.91
N MET A 439 -7.19 -16.81 -5.34
CA MET A 439 -8.38 -16.22 -4.69
C MET A 439 -9.71 -16.57 -5.39
N LYS A 440 -9.70 -17.23 -6.55
CA LYS A 440 -10.88 -17.63 -7.35
C LYS A 440 -11.99 -18.38 -6.58
N ILE A 441 -11.66 -19.00 -5.45
CA ILE A 441 -12.64 -19.73 -4.63
C ILE A 441 -13.32 -18.86 -3.56
N ASN A 442 -12.97 -17.58 -3.46
CA ASN A 442 -13.48 -16.65 -2.46
C ASN A 442 -14.11 -15.44 -3.16
N ASN A 443 -15.06 -14.76 -2.52
CA ASN A 443 -15.40 -13.40 -2.95
C ASN A 443 -14.24 -12.47 -2.60
N TYR A 444 -13.82 -11.61 -3.52
CA TYR A 444 -12.80 -10.61 -3.22
C TYR A 444 -12.94 -9.32 -4.02
N MET A 445 -12.39 -8.23 -3.49
CA MET A 445 -12.24 -6.97 -4.19
C MET A 445 -10.80 -6.46 -4.05
N LEU A 446 -10.12 -6.28 -5.17
CA LEU A 446 -8.81 -5.65 -5.25
C LEU A 446 -8.99 -4.13 -5.41
N ILE A 447 -8.29 -3.38 -4.56
CA ILE A 447 -8.48 -1.94 -4.38
C ILE A 447 -7.09 -1.29 -4.35
N GLY A 448 -6.87 -0.26 -5.16
CA GLY A 448 -5.64 0.53 -5.06
C GLY A 448 -4.99 0.84 -6.38
N ASP A 449 -3.68 1.06 -6.33
CA ASP A 449 -2.85 1.50 -7.44
C ASP A 449 -2.22 0.30 -8.15
N PHE A 450 -2.75 -0.01 -9.33
CA PHE A 450 -2.29 -1.11 -10.17
C PHE A 450 -1.06 -0.74 -11.00
N ASN A 451 -0.67 0.54 -11.06
CA ASN A 451 0.49 1.01 -11.82
C ASN A 451 0.48 0.67 -13.33
N PHE A 452 -0.69 0.40 -13.91
CA PHE A 452 -0.87 0.33 -15.37
C PHE A 452 -2.21 0.95 -15.81
N GLY A 453 -2.19 1.55 -17.00
CA GLY A 453 -3.32 2.19 -17.66
C GLY A 453 -4.02 1.28 -18.67
N ASP A 454 -5.04 1.83 -19.33
CA ASP A 454 -5.86 1.09 -20.30
C ASP A 454 -5.18 0.90 -21.68
N TYR A 455 -4.01 1.53 -21.90
CA TYR A 455 -3.20 1.34 -23.11
C TYR A 455 -2.09 0.29 -22.94
N ASP A 456 -1.91 -0.24 -21.72
CA ASP A 456 -0.89 -1.25 -21.42
C ASP A 456 -1.36 -2.64 -21.82
N LEU A 457 -1.09 -3.00 -23.08
CA LEU A 457 -1.70 -4.17 -23.73
C LEU A 457 -1.48 -5.50 -22.98
N LYS A 458 -0.33 -5.73 -22.34
CA LYS A 458 -0.08 -7.01 -21.65
C LYS A 458 -1.01 -7.21 -20.46
N GLU A 459 -1.14 -6.18 -19.62
CA GLU A 459 -2.01 -6.20 -18.46
C GLU A 459 -3.48 -6.20 -18.87
N GLN A 460 -3.85 -5.42 -19.90
CA GLN A 460 -5.23 -5.44 -20.42
C GLN A 460 -5.60 -6.80 -21.03
N ASN A 461 -4.68 -7.47 -21.73
CA ASN A 461 -4.92 -8.83 -22.24
C ASN A 461 -5.09 -9.84 -21.10
N LEU A 462 -4.35 -9.69 -19.99
CA LEU A 462 -4.56 -10.51 -18.81
C LEU A 462 -5.95 -10.28 -18.22
N LEU A 463 -6.36 -9.01 -18.03
CA LEU A 463 -7.71 -8.70 -17.53
C LEU A 463 -8.80 -9.26 -18.45
N GLY A 464 -8.63 -9.14 -19.77
CA GLY A 464 -9.56 -9.72 -20.76
C GLY A 464 -9.64 -11.26 -20.70
N THR A 465 -8.59 -11.95 -20.22
CA THR A 465 -8.63 -13.41 -20.03
C THR A 465 -9.56 -13.81 -18.86
N TYR A 466 -9.82 -12.90 -17.93
CA TYR A 466 -10.65 -13.12 -16.74
C TYR A 466 -11.93 -12.27 -16.74
N GLU A 467 -12.33 -11.68 -17.88
CA GLU A 467 -13.44 -10.71 -17.93
C GLU A 467 -14.79 -11.29 -17.50
N ASP A 468 -15.02 -12.58 -17.70
CA ASP A 468 -16.24 -13.29 -17.26
C ASP A 468 -16.27 -13.53 -15.73
N GLU A 469 -15.15 -13.38 -15.05
CA GLU A 469 -15.00 -13.69 -13.61
C GLU A 469 -14.64 -12.45 -12.77
N ILE A 470 -13.90 -11.49 -13.34
CA ILE A 470 -13.32 -10.36 -12.65
C ILE A 470 -13.75 -9.07 -13.36
N HIS A 471 -14.48 -8.25 -12.63
CA HIS A 471 -15.11 -7.04 -13.15
C HIS A 471 -14.29 -5.80 -12.78
N ASP A 472 -13.93 -4.99 -13.79
CA ASP A 472 -13.37 -3.64 -13.60
C ASP A 472 -14.53 -2.66 -13.47
N LEU A 473 -14.85 -2.28 -12.23
CA LEU A 473 -16.09 -1.54 -11.94
C LEU A 473 -16.21 -0.20 -12.66
N TRP A 474 -15.09 0.42 -13.05
CA TRP A 474 -15.14 1.65 -13.84
C TRP A 474 -15.62 1.38 -15.26
N LYS A 475 -15.12 0.31 -15.91
CA LYS A 475 -15.51 -0.08 -17.26
C LYS A 475 -16.94 -0.61 -17.33
N ASP A 476 -17.44 -1.18 -16.23
CA ASP A 476 -18.83 -1.64 -16.13
C ASP A 476 -19.83 -0.48 -16.14
N ILE A 477 -19.42 0.72 -15.69
CA ILE A 477 -20.30 1.90 -15.59
C ILE A 477 -20.07 2.89 -16.74
N TYR A 478 -18.81 3.05 -17.17
CA TYR A 478 -18.41 4.13 -18.05
C TYR A 478 -17.79 3.63 -19.35
N HIS A 479 -18.19 4.26 -20.46
CA HIS A 479 -17.45 4.18 -21.71
C HIS A 479 -16.18 5.04 -21.62
N LEU A 480 -15.02 4.43 -21.84
CA LEU A 480 -13.72 5.09 -21.65
C LEU A 480 -13.48 6.27 -22.60
N ASP A 481 -14.14 6.31 -23.75
CA ASP A 481 -14.04 7.45 -24.68
C ASP A 481 -14.68 8.73 -24.11
N GLU A 482 -15.71 8.57 -23.27
CA GLU A 482 -16.41 9.70 -22.63
C GLU A 482 -15.83 9.99 -21.25
N ASN A 483 -15.54 8.93 -20.48
CA ASN A 483 -15.08 9.01 -19.10
C ASN A 483 -13.87 8.07 -18.92
N PRO A 484 -12.67 8.49 -19.36
CA PRO A 484 -11.47 7.64 -19.32
C PRO A 484 -10.99 7.33 -17.90
N GLY A 485 -11.42 8.11 -16.91
CA GLY A 485 -11.09 7.88 -15.50
C GLY A 485 -9.61 8.00 -15.19
N PHE A 486 -8.89 8.94 -15.83
CA PHE A 486 -7.46 9.13 -15.59
C PHE A 486 -7.20 9.58 -14.15
N THR A 487 -6.88 8.62 -13.29
CA THR A 487 -6.50 8.89 -11.90
C THR A 487 -5.12 9.51 -11.80
N PHE A 488 -4.25 9.27 -12.78
CA PHE A 488 -2.97 9.97 -12.96
C PHE A 488 -3.02 10.79 -14.25
N ASP A 489 -3.09 12.11 -14.14
CA ASP A 489 -3.28 13.02 -15.28
C ASP A 489 -2.33 14.23 -15.20
N PRO A 490 -1.10 14.13 -15.73
CA PRO A 490 -0.14 15.24 -15.78
C PRO A 490 -0.62 16.49 -16.53
N SER A 491 -1.69 16.38 -17.34
CA SER A 491 -2.23 17.53 -18.08
C SER A 491 -3.13 18.44 -17.23
N THR A 492 -3.74 17.89 -16.17
CA THR A 492 -4.64 18.63 -15.26
C THR A 492 -4.17 18.63 -13.80
N ASN A 493 -3.31 17.70 -13.42
CA ASN A 493 -2.76 17.56 -12.08
C ASN A 493 -1.33 18.08 -12.00
N ILE A 494 -1.13 19.16 -11.24
CA ILE A 494 0.16 19.84 -11.08
C ILE A 494 1.18 18.95 -10.35
N CYS A 495 0.75 18.15 -9.37
CA CYS A 495 1.64 17.19 -8.71
C CYS A 495 2.13 16.15 -9.72
N ALA A 496 1.22 15.56 -10.50
CA ALA A 496 1.58 14.60 -11.54
C ALA A 496 2.47 15.21 -12.62
N GLN A 497 2.22 16.47 -12.99
CA GLN A 497 3.07 17.20 -13.93
C GLN A 497 4.51 17.32 -13.42
N ILE A 498 4.69 17.51 -12.11
CA ILE A 498 6.02 17.64 -11.46
C ILE A 498 6.68 16.26 -11.28
N THR A 499 5.91 15.23 -10.89
CA THR A 499 6.44 13.91 -10.54
C THR A 499 6.60 12.98 -11.75
N SER A 500 5.86 13.21 -12.84
CA SER A 500 5.88 12.34 -14.03
C SER A 500 7.08 12.60 -14.94
N GLU A 501 7.80 11.54 -15.29
CA GLU A 501 8.81 11.59 -16.37
C GLU A 501 8.18 11.49 -17.77
N SER A 502 7.09 10.73 -17.92
CA SER A 502 6.47 10.43 -19.22
C SER A 502 5.42 11.44 -19.66
N GLN A 503 4.80 12.15 -18.71
CA GLN A 503 3.69 13.09 -18.95
C GLN A 503 2.48 12.43 -19.64
N ILE A 504 2.25 11.13 -19.40
CA ILE A 504 1.16 10.36 -20.00
C ILE A 504 0.02 10.20 -18.99
N ASN A 505 -1.20 10.49 -19.44
CA ASN A 505 -2.42 10.29 -18.67
C ASN A 505 -2.76 8.79 -18.60
N ARG A 506 -3.01 8.27 -17.39
CA ARG A 506 -3.29 6.85 -17.15
C ARG A 506 -4.33 6.68 -16.05
N ARG A 507 -5.18 5.67 -16.20
CA ARG A 507 -6.05 5.17 -15.12
C ARG A 507 -5.30 4.06 -14.38
N LEU A 508 -4.61 4.45 -13.31
CA LEU A 508 -3.74 3.57 -12.54
C LEU A 508 -4.48 2.91 -11.38
N ASP A 509 -5.40 3.64 -10.75
CA ASP A 509 -6.15 3.16 -9.59
C ASP A 509 -7.44 2.49 -10.04
N ARG A 510 -7.80 1.35 -9.41
CA ARG A 510 -8.95 0.53 -9.83
C ARG A 510 -9.65 -0.14 -8.64
N TYR A 511 -10.92 -0.45 -8.87
CA TYR A 511 -11.68 -1.46 -8.13
C TYR A 511 -11.92 -2.66 -9.05
N LEU A 512 -11.29 -3.79 -8.76
CA LEU A 512 -11.59 -5.06 -9.43
C LEU A 512 -12.33 -5.97 -8.46
N ILE A 513 -13.47 -6.51 -8.85
CA ILE A 513 -14.26 -7.39 -7.99
C ILE A 513 -14.49 -8.76 -8.63
N HIS A 514 -14.41 -9.79 -7.81
CA HIS A 514 -14.79 -11.15 -8.14
C HIS A 514 -15.80 -11.64 -7.11
N THR A 515 -16.96 -12.09 -7.58
CA THR A 515 -18.01 -12.64 -6.73
C THR A 515 -18.40 -14.03 -7.17
N LEU A 516 -18.61 -14.89 -6.19
CA LEU A 516 -19.27 -16.17 -6.37
C LEU A 516 -20.78 -15.96 -6.40
N ASP A 517 -21.47 -17.00 -6.86
CA ASP A 517 -22.92 -17.13 -6.92
C ASP A 517 -23.68 -16.78 -5.62
N ASN A 518 -23.03 -16.75 -4.46
CA ASN A 518 -23.63 -16.44 -3.17
C ASN A 518 -23.60 -14.95 -2.79
N LEU A 519 -22.98 -14.11 -3.61
CA LEU A 519 -22.84 -12.67 -3.39
C LEU A 519 -23.19 -11.91 -4.66
N SER A 520 -24.15 -11.01 -4.54
CA SER A 520 -24.46 -10.03 -5.57
C SER A 520 -24.11 -8.63 -5.08
N TYR A 521 -23.90 -7.70 -6.01
CA TYR A 521 -23.64 -6.31 -5.67
C TYR A 521 -24.30 -5.36 -6.67
N SER A 522 -24.53 -4.12 -6.23
CA SER A 522 -24.97 -3.02 -7.10
C SER A 522 -24.22 -1.76 -6.75
N ILE A 523 -23.74 -1.03 -7.76
CA ILE A 523 -23.02 0.21 -7.57
C ILE A 523 -24.01 1.38 -7.53
N GLU A 524 -23.99 2.13 -6.44
CA GLU A 524 -24.80 3.35 -6.27
C GLU A 524 -24.05 4.57 -6.80
N HIS A 525 -22.73 4.61 -6.60
CA HIS A 525 -21.89 5.72 -7.03
C HIS A 525 -20.46 5.26 -7.29
N LEU A 526 -19.85 5.71 -8.39
CA LEU A 526 -18.44 5.56 -8.66
C LEU A 526 -17.92 6.81 -9.36
N SER A 527 -16.96 7.50 -8.76
CA SER A 527 -16.40 8.74 -9.31
C SER A 527 -14.97 9.00 -8.81
N MET A 528 -14.30 9.97 -9.41
CA MET A 528 -13.03 10.50 -8.90
C MET A 528 -13.29 11.63 -7.90
N THR A 529 -12.47 11.72 -6.86
CA THR A 529 -12.48 12.80 -5.87
C THR A 529 -11.06 13.32 -5.61
N GLY A 530 -10.94 14.45 -4.90
CA GLY A 530 -9.65 15.13 -4.70
C GLY A 530 -9.06 15.76 -5.96
N ILE A 531 -9.92 16.10 -6.92
CA ILE A 531 -9.55 16.72 -8.21
C ILE A 531 -9.21 18.21 -8.02
N GLU A 532 -9.80 18.84 -7.01
CA GLU A 532 -9.59 20.26 -6.74
C GLU A 532 -8.16 20.55 -6.31
N THR A 533 -7.66 21.68 -6.80
CA THR A 533 -6.39 22.24 -6.32
C THR A 533 -6.62 22.98 -5.00
N ILE A 534 -5.61 23.03 -4.14
CA ILE A 534 -5.61 23.75 -2.88
C ILE A 534 -4.74 25.01 -3.02
N PRO A 535 -5.12 26.13 -2.37
CA PRO A 535 -4.26 27.30 -2.31
C PRO A 535 -2.98 26.97 -1.53
N ILE A 536 -1.86 27.51 -2.00
CA ILE A 536 -0.58 27.39 -1.31
C ILE A 536 -0.32 28.68 -0.54
N ASP A 537 -0.05 28.57 0.75
CA ASP A 537 0.49 29.69 1.51
C ASP A 537 1.93 29.94 1.07
N SER A 538 2.12 30.88 0.12
CA SER A 538 3.46 31.25 -0.34
C SER A 538 4.07 32.27 0.61
N PHE A 539 5.33 32.05 1.03
CA PHE A 539 6.05 33.00 1.89
C PHE A 539 6.44 34.32 1.19
N ASN A 540 6.20 34.43 -0.12
CA ASN A 540 6.46 35.62 -0.92
C ASN A 540 5.14 36.24 -1.36
N ASN A 541 4.79 37.42 -0.81
CA ASN A 541 3.59 38.20 -1.07
C ASN A 541 3.37 38.65 -2.54
N ASP A 542 4.09 38.10 -3.52
CA ASP A 542 4.08 38.55 -4.91
C ASP A 542 3.12 37.73 -5.80
N ASP A 543 2.62 36.55 -5.37
CA ASP A 543 1.61 35.77 -6.13
C ASP A 543 0.64 35.00 -5.20
N ASN A 544 -0.46 35.64 -4.80
CA ASN A 544 -1.51 35.04 -3.95
C ASN A 544 -2.38 33.95 -4.65
N ASN A 545 -2.01 33.49 -5.84
CA ASN A 545 -2.82 32.60 -6.68
C ASN A 545 -2.17 31.24 -6.97
N GLN A 546 -1.06 30.87 -6.34
CA GLN A 546 -0.47 29.54 -6.54
C GLN A 546 -1.35 28.45 -5.92
N ARG A 547 -1.62 27.40 -6.69
CA ARG A 547 -2.44 26.26 -6.27
C ARG A 547 -1.77 24.95 -6.67
N ILE A 548 -2.07 23.88 -5.95
CA ILE A 548 -1.52 22.54 -6.22
C ILE A 548 -2.56 21.46 -5.92
N ASN A 549 -2.49 20.31 -6.59
CA ASN A 549 -3.38 19.19 -6.28
C ASN A 549 -2.98 18.50 -4.97
N GLN A 550 -3.93 17.76 -4.38
CA GLN A 550 -3.74 17.09 -3.10
C GLN A 550 -2.75 15.92 -3.18
N SER A 551 -2.70 15.22 -4.33
CA SER A 551 -1.72 14.18 -4.67
C SER A 551 -1.49 14.20 -6.18
N ASP A 552 -0.50 13.47 -6.69
CA ASP A 552 -0.34 13.24 -8.13
C ASP A 552 -1.34 12.21 -8.69
N HIS A 553 -2.01 11.47 -7.80
CA HIS A 553 -3.21 10.70 -8.13
C HIS A 553 -4.48 11.44 -7.66
N TYR A 554 -5.56 11.35 -8.43
CA TYR A 554 -6.91 11.59 -7.96
C TYR A 554 -7.44 10.33 -7.26
N ALA A 555 -8.16 10.51 -6.15
CA ALA A 555 -8.77 9.40 -5.45
C ALA A 555 -9.94 8.81 -6.24
N LEU A 556 -10.22 7.53 -6.05
CA LEU A 556 -11.48 6.91 -6.46
C LEU A 556 -12.40 6.71 -5.27
N GLN A 557 -13.67 7.04 -5.48
CA GLN A 557 -14.74 6.90 -4.51
C GLN A 557 -15.79 5.92 -5.04
N LEU A 558 -16.13 4.91 -4.25
CA LEU A 558 -17.13 3.88 -4.59
C LEU A 558 -18.16 3.76 -3.47
N ILE A 559 -19.43 3.83 -3.82
CA ILE A 559 -20.54 3.45 -2.95
C ILE A 559 -21.19 2.21 -3.56
N ILE A 560 -21.06 1.09 -2.86
CA ILE A 560 -21.50 -0.23 -3.33
C ILE A 560 -22.40 -0.88 -2.29
N ASN A 561 -23.43 -1.58 -2.77
CA ASN A 561 -24.33 -2.37 -1.95
C ASN A 561 -24.04 -3.85 -2.18
N PHE A 562 -23.65 -4.58 -1.13
CA PHE A 562 -23.48 -6.02 -1.12
C PHE A 562 -24.77 -6.69 -0.68
N ARG A 563 -25.22 -7.70 -1.42
CA ARG A 563 -26.40 -8.49 -1.08
C ARG A 563 -26.04 -9.96 -1.10
N THR A 564 -26.07 -10.59 0.05
CA THR A 564 -25.99 -12.05 0.15
C THR A 564 -27.37 -12.64 0.15
N ARG A 565 -27.50 -13.81 -0.47
CA ARG A 565 -28.76 -14.57 -0.46
C ARG A 565 -28.57 -15.85 0.31
N SER A 566 -29.32 -16.01 1.40
CA SER A 566 -29.47 -17.31 2.05
C SER A 566 -30.49 -18.17 1.34
N ILE A 567 -30.24 -19.48 1.32
CA ILE A 567 -31.28 -20.47 1.07
C ILE A 567 -32.11 -20.70 2.34
N SER A 568 -33.42 -20.85 2.18
CA SER A 568 -34.40 -20.99 3.23
C SER A 568 -35.28 -22.21 2.98
N HIS A 569 -35.46 -23.03 4.02
CA HIS A 569 -36.43 -24.13 3.97
C HIS A 569 -37.89 -23.63 4.03
N ARG A 570 -38.10 -22.31 4.14
CA ARG A 570 -39.40 -21.65 4.14
C ARG A 570 -39.88 -21.24 2.75
N SER A 571 -39.04 -21.37 1.73
CA SER A 571 -39.35 -21.08 0.33
C SER A 571 -38.99 -22.27 -0.55
N ALA A 572 -39.70 -22.39 -1.67
CA ALA A 572 -39.50 -23.42 -2.68
C ALA A 572 -39.88 -22.86 -4.05
N LEU A 573 -39.20 -23.29 -5.10
CA LEU A 573 -39.68 -23.15 -6.47
C LEU A 573 -40.41 -24.44 -6.85
N VAL A 574 -41.69 -24.33 -7.22
CA VAL A 574 -42.58 -25.48 -7.40
C VAL A 574 -43.46 -25.35 -8.64
N ILE A 575 -43.93 -26.49 -9.16
CA ILE A 575 -45.07 -26.55 -10.07
C ILE A 575 -46.31 -26.84 -9.22
N LEU A 576 -47.35 -26.02 -9.37
CA LEU A 576 -48.66 -26.23 -8.74
C LEU A 576 -49.61 -26.89 -9.74
N PRO A 577 -50.41 -27.90 -9.33
CA PRO A 577 -51.51 -28.40 -10.13
C PRO A 577 -52.61 -27.33 -10.24
N THR A 578 -53.48 -27.50 -11.22
CA THR A 578 -54.63 -26.60 -11.42
C THR A 578 -55.54 -26.61 -10.18
N ILE A 579 -56.05 -25.43 -9.79
CA ILE A 579 -56.74 -25.23 -8.50
C ILE A 579 -57.96 -26.14 -8.33
N ASN A 580 -58.66 -26.46 -9.42
CA ASN A 580 -59.81 -27.37 -9.43
C ASN A 580 -59.45 -28.83 -9.06
N GLN A 581 -58.18 -29.24 -9.19
CA GLN A 581 -57.72 -30.58 -8.80
C GLN A 581 -57.32 -30.66 -7.31
N TRP A 582 -57.19 -29.51 -6.63
CA TRP A 582 -56.63 -29.47 -5.27
C TRP A 582 -57.50 -30.20 -4.26
N SER A 583 -58.82 -30.10 -4.34
CA SER A 583 -59.73 -30.77 -3.41
C SER A 583 -59.53 -32.28 -3.41
N ILE A 584 -59.37 -32.85 -4.61
CA ILE A 584 -59.16 -34.29 -4.80
C ILE A 584 -57.76 -34.69 -4.34
N ILE A 585 -56.72 -33.94 -4.69
CA ILE A 585 -55.36 -34.26 -4.22
C ILE A 585 -55.27 -34.13 -2.69
N ASN A 586 -55.92 -33.13 -2.13
CA ASN A 586 -55.94 -32.89 -0.68
C ASN A 586 -56.72 -33.98 0.08
N SER A 587 -57.68 -34.67 -0.54
CA SER A 587 -58.33 -35.82 0.11
C SER A 587 -57.35 -36.97 0.38
N TYR A 588 -56.24 -37.08 -0.38
CA TYR A 588 -55.15 -38.00 -0.08
C TYR A 588 -54.22 -37.45 1.01
N ARG A 589 -53.93 -36.15 0.98
CA ARG A 589 -52.93 -35.50 1.84
C ARG A 589 -53.40 -35.24 3.26
N GLN A 590 -54.68 -34.93 3.44
CA GLN A 590 -55.22 -34.40 4.71
C GLN A 590 -54.94 -35.31 5.91
N GLU A 591 -54.93 -36.63 5.72
CA GLU A 591 -54.73 -37.60 6.81
C GLU A 591 -53.25 -37.93 7.04
N TYR A 592 -52.44 -38.00 5.98
CA TYR A 592 -51.12 -38.64 6.04
C TYR A 592 -49.94 -37.75 5.61
N ASP A 593 -50.16 -36.55 5.09
CA ASP A 593 -49.07 -35.61 4.75
C ASP A 593 -48.88 -34.59 5.89
N PRO A 594 -47.78 -34.66 6.68
CA PRO A 594 -47.51 -33.68 7.73
C PRO A 594 -47.32 -32.26 7.18
N SER A 595 -47.02 -32.12 5.88
CA SER A 595 -46.88 -30.83 5.20
C SER A 595 -48.20 -30.26 4.67
N PHE A 596 -49.33 -30.96 4.84
CA PHE A 596 -50.64 -30.57 4.31
C PHE A 596 -51.03 -29.13 4.65
N ASN A 597 -50.96 -28.75 5.92
CA ASN A 597 -51.35 -27.41 6.38
C ASN A 597 -50.35 -26.32 5.97
N ARG A 598 -49.13 -26.69 5.60
CA ARG A 598 -48.03 -25.76 5.31
C ARG A 598 -47.90 -25.47 3.82
N TRP A 599 -48.07 -26.48 2.98
CA TRP A 599 -47.80 -26.39 1.55
C TRP A 599 -49.01 -26.88 0.75
N PRO A 600 -49.43 -26.17 -0.31
CA PRO A 600 -50.41 -26.68 -1.26
C PRO A 600 -49.87 -27.94 -1.97
N PRO A 601 -50.71 -28.72 -2.67
CA PRO A 601 -50.22 -29.78 -3.54
C PRO A 601 -49.20 -29.23 -4.53
N HIS A 602 -48.03 -29.86 -4.66
CA HIS A 602 -46.94 -29.31 -5.46
C HIS A 602 -45.96 -30.38 -5.94
N ILE A 603 -45.27 -30.09 -7.04
CA ILE A 603 -44.06 -30.80 -7.47
C ILE A 603 -42.88 -29.86 -7.20
N ASN A 604 -41.92 -30.30 -6.38
CA ASN A 604 -40.74 -29.50 -6.07
C ASN A 604 -39.81 -29.43 -7.29
N LEU A 605 -39.49 -28.21 -7.74
CA LEU A 605 -38.40 -27.97 -8.70
C LEU A 605 -37.11 -27.70 -7.94
N LEU A 606 -37.08 -26.67 -7.08
CA LEU A 606 -35.93 -26.34 -6.24
C LEU A 606 -36.40 -26.17 -4.80
N TRP A 607 -35.85 -26.97 -3.89
CA TRP A 607 -36.06 -26.83 -2.45
C TRP A 607 -34.83 -27.31 -1.66
N PRO A 608 -34.33 -26.51 -0.69
CA PRO A 608 -34.77 -25.15 -0.35
C PRO A 608 -34.51 -24.15 -1.47
N PHE A 609 -35.20 -23.01 -1.42
CA PHE A 609 -35.01 -21.90 -2.36
C PHE A 609 -34.49 -20.65 -1.63
N PHE A 610 -34.29 -19.53 -2.31
CA PHE A 610 -33.83 -18.29 -1.66
C PHE A 610 -34.79 -17.76 -0.60
N ASP A 611 -34.27 -17.14 0.45
CA ASP A 611 -35.08 -16.38 1.40
C ASP A 611 -35.66 -15.14 0.71
N LEU A 612 -36.99 -15.05 0.64
CA LEU A 612 -37.71 -14.03 -0.13
C LEU A 612 -38.12 -12.87 0.77
N ILE A 613 -37.12 -12.09 1.20
CA ILE A 613 -37.30 -11.02 2.21
C ILE A 613 -37.11 -9.61 1.62
N ASP A 614 -36.57 -9.48 0.42
CA ASP A 614 -36.31 -8.20 -0.25
C ASP A 614 -37.08 -8.18 -1.58
N SER A 615 -38.25 -7.53 -1.58
CA SER A 615 -39.15 -7.57 -2.73
C SER A 615 -38.56 -7.00 -4.02
N GLN A 616 -37.70 -5.99 -3.92
CA GLN A 616 -37.11 -5.38 -5.11
C GLN A 616 -36.02 -6.30 -5.68
N ASP A 617 -35.12 -6.76 -4.80
CA ASP A 617 -34.06 -7.69 -5.18
C ASP A 617 -34.64 -9.01 -5.72
N ASP A 618 -35.68 -9.56 -5.09
CA ASP A 618 -36.38 -10.76 -5.54
C ASP A 618 -37.02 -10.56 -6.93
N GLN A 619 -37.53 -9.37 -7.22
CA GLN A 619 -38.09 -9.08 -8.54
C GLN A 619 -37.03 -9.04 -9.63
N GLU A 620 -35.91 -8.37 -9.38
CA GLU A 620 -34.82 -8.17 -10.34
C GLU A 620 -33.97 -9.44 -10.54
N ASN A 621 -33.62 -10.14 -9.47
CA ASN A 621 -32.60 -11.20 -9.50
C ASN A 621 -33.18 -12.62 -9.41
N ILE A 622 -34.47 -12.78 -9.09
CA ILE A 622 -35.17 -14.08 -9.16
C ILE A 622 -36.24 -14.06 -10.25
N LEU A 623 -37.23 -13.18 -10.12
CA LEU A 623 -38.42 -13.25 -10.95
C LEU A 623 -38.14 -12.89 -12.41
N LEU A 624 -37.33 -11.87 -12.68
CA LEU A 624 -36.98 -11.47 -14.05
C LEU A 624 -36.19 -12.56 -14.79
N PRO A 625 -35.07 -13.11 -14.26
CA PRO A 625 -34.36 -14.21 -14.90
C PRO A 625 -35.25 -15.44 -15.08
N LEU A 626 -36.06 -15.77 -14.08
CA LEU A 626 -37.01 -16.88 -14.16
C LEU A 626 -38.05 -16.65 -15.28
N ARG A 627 -38.59 -15.44 -15.42
CA ARG A 627 -39.52 -15.09 -16.51
C ARG A 627 -38.86 -15.19 -17.87
N ILE A 628 -37.63 -14.70 -18.01
CA ILE A 628 -36.86 -14.79 -19.26
C ILE A 628 -36.68 -16.27 -19.64
N LEU A 629 -36.23 -17.11 -18.71
CA LEU A 629 -36.08 -18.54 -18.95
C LEU A 629 -37.41 -19.20 -19.32
N LEU A 630 -38.46 -18.99 -18.52
CA LEU A 630 -39.77 -19.63 -18.75
C LEU A 630 -40.45 -19.14 -20.04
N SER A 631 -40.15 -17.92 -20.51
CA SER A 631 -40.67 -17.41 -21.79
C SER A 631 -40.20 -18.20 -23.01
N GLN A 632 -39.12 -18.96 -22.87
CA GLN A 632 -38.57 -19.83 -23.93
C GLN A 632 -39.33 -21.16 -24.06
N TYR A 633 -40.23 -21.47 -23.12
CA TYR A 633 -40.98 -22.72 -23.07
C TYR A 633 -42.45 -22.51 -23.46
N GLN A 634 -42.98 -23.40 -24.30
CA GLN A 634 -44.41 -23.47 -24.55
C GLN A 634 -45.15 -24.08 -23.35
N SER A 635 -46.38 -23.65 -23.12
CA SER A 635 -47.26 -24.26 -22.12
C SER A 635 -47.43 -25.76 -22.39
N PHE A 636 -47.35 -26.58 -21.34
CA PHE A 636 -47.48 -28.03 -21.42
C PHE A 636 -48.42 -28.56 -20.32
N SER A 637 -48.96 -29.75 -20.54
CA SER A 637 -49.78 -30.46 -19.55
C SER A 637 -48.95 -31.53 -18.85
N ILE A 638 -49.20 -31.72 -17.56
CA ILE A 638 -48.62 -32.79 -16.75
C ILE A 638 -49.73 -33.80 -16.48
N GLU A 639 -49.49 -35.07 -16.84
CA GLU A 639 -50.39 -36.18 -16.53
C GLU A 639 -49.82 -37.00 -15.37
N ILE A 640 -50.66 -37.27 -14.37
CA ILE A 640 -50.39 -38.18 -13.26
C ILE A 640 -51.21 -39.45 -13.47
N ASN A 641 -50.53 -40.59 -13.57
CA ASN A 641 -51.17 -41.86 -13.92
C ASN A 641 -50.95 -42.97 -12.88
N GLN A 642 -50.14 -42.73 -11.85
CA GLN A 642 -49.78 -43.77 -10.89
C GLN A 642 -49.48 -43.18 -9.50
N ILE A 643 -49.78 -43.96 -8.46
CA ILE A 643 -49.22 -43.76 -7.11
C ILE A 643 -48.06 -44.73 -6.91
N ASP A 644 -46.94 -44.20 -6.48
CA ASP A 644 -45.72 -44.95 -6.21
C ASP A 644 -45.20 -44.61 -4.81
N SER A 645 -44.10 -45.24 -4.38
CA SER A 645 -43.59 -45.04 -3.01
C SER A 645 -42.08 -45.15 -2.91
N PHE A 646 -41.49 -44.27 -2.11
CA PHE A 646 -40.09 -44.38 -1.69
C PHE A 646 -40.03 -45.20 -0.40
N ILE A 647 -39.63 -46.45 -0.52
CA ILE A 647 -39.52 -47.40 0.60
C ILE A 647 -38.58 -46.86 1.69
N GLU A 648 -37.42 -46.35 1.29
CA GLU A 648 -36.38 -45.88 2.22
C GLU A 648 -36.83 -44.74 3.14
N ASN A 649 -37.77 -43.92 2.67
CA ASN A 649 -38.25 -42.74 3.39
C ASN A 649 -39.71 -42.89 3.86
N ASN A 650 -40.34 -44.05 3.65
CA ASN A 650 -41.75 -44.30 3.94
C ASN A 650 -42.70 -43.24 3.35
N ILE A 651 -42.47 -42.82 2.10
CA ILE A 651 -43.26 -41.78 1.41
C ILE A 651 -44.08 -42.39 0.29
N SER A 652 -45.37 -42.04 0.19
CA SER A 652 -46.19 -42.29 -1.00
C SER A 652 -46.39 -41.00 -1.79
N PHE A 653 -46.32 -41.11 -3.12
CA PHE A 653 -46.37 -39.95 -4.01
C PHE A 653 -47.12 -40.26 -5.30
N MET A 654 -47.70 -39.22 -5.88
CA MET A 654 -48.23 -39.23 -7.23
C MET A 654 -47.09 -39.09 -8.25
N LYS A 655 -47.03 -40.04 -9.19
CA LYS A 655 -45.98 -40.16 -10.20
C LYS A 655 -46.49 -39.65 -11.55
N LEU A 656 -45.62 -38.87 -12.20
CA LEU A 656 -45.87 -38.35 -13.53
C LEU A 656 -45.71 -39.45 -14.58
N ASN A 657 -46.46 -39.37 -15.68
CA ASN A 657 -46.20 -40.22 -16.84
C ASN A 657 -44.79 -39.95 -17.42
N GLN A 658 -44.33 -40.82 -18.32
CA GLN A 658 -42.96 -40.73 -18.87
C GLN A 658 -42.72 -39.41 -19.62
N GLN A 659 -43.68 -38.96 -20.43
CA GLN A 659 -43.54 -37.72 -21.21
C GLN A 659 -43.43 -36.49 -20.32
N SER A 660 -44.32 -36.36 -19.33
CA SER A 660 -44.32 -35.25 -18.36
C SER A 660 -43.06 -35.25 -17.51
N THR A 661 -42.55 -36.44 -17.15
CA THR A 661 -41.29 -36.59 -16.42
C THR A 661 -40.11 -36.03 -17.21
N ILE A 662 -40.05 -36.27 -18.52
CA ILE A 662 -38.98 -35.74 -19.39
C ILE A 662 -39.04 -34.20 -19.43
N TYR A 663 -40.22 -33.62 -19.65
CA TYR A 663 -40.37 -32.16 -19.70
C TYR A 663 -39.96 -31.48 -18.40
N VAL A 664 -40.44 -31.98 -17.25
CA VAL A 664 -40.11 -31.38 -15.95
C VAL A 664 -38.61 -31.50 -15.64
N LYS A 665 -37.96 -32.59 -16.08
CA LYS A 665 -36.49 -32.75 -15.93
C LYS A 665 -35.72 -31.75 -16.78
N GLN A 666 -36.12 -31.54 -18.04
CA GLN A 666 -35.49 -30.54 -18.91
C GLN A 666 -35.60 -29.12 -18.33
N LEU A 667 -36.76 -28.78 -17.76
CA LEU A 667 -36.94 -27.51 -17.07
C LEU A 667 -36.06 -27.41 -15.83
N TYR A 668 -36.03 -28.46 -15.00
CA TYR A 668 -35.16 -28.54 -13.82
C TYR A 668 -33.68 -28.34 -14.18
N GLU A 669 -33.19 -28.95 -15.26
CA GLU A 669 -31.80 -28.80 -15.72
C GLU A 669 -31.43 -27.36 -16.10
N GLN A 670 -32.36 -26.55 -16.60
CA GLN A 670 -32.10 -25.13 -16.81
C GLN A 670 -32.20 -24.32 -15.52
N LEU A 671 -33.15 -24.67 -14.64
CA LEU A 671 -33.32 -23.99 -13.36
C LEU A 671 -32.12 -24.17 -12.43
N ILE A 672 -31.46 -25.32 -12.43
CA ILE A 672 -30.23 -25.54 -11.64
C ILE A 672 -29.03 -24.75 -12.20
N LYS A 673 -29.01 -24.45 -13.50
CA LYS A 673 -28.00 -23.56 -14.08
C LYS A 673 -28.27 -22.11 -13.73
N LEU A 674 -29.55 -21.73 -13.68
CA LEU A 674 -29.97 -20.38 -13.33
C LEU A 674 -29.81 -20.09 -11.82
N PHE A 675 -30.07 -21.08 -10.98
CA PHE A 675 -30.03 -20.96 -9.51
C PHE A 675 -29.19 -22.09 -8.86
N PRO A 676 -27.87 -22.14 -9.16
CA PRO A 676 -26.99 -23.20 -8.67
C PRO A 676 -26.90 -23.27 -7.13
N GLN A 677 -27.09 -22.15 -6.45
CA GLN A 677 -27.05 -22.02 -4.99
C GLN A 677 -28.18 -22.80 -4.30
N CYS A 678 -29.29 -23.04 -5.02
CA CYS A 678 -30.44 -23.78 -4.50
C CYS A 678 -30.27 -25.31 -4.60
N LEU A 679 -29.13 -25.80 -5.08
CA LEU A 679 -28.85 -27.23 -5.22
C LEU A 679 -28.25 -27.80 -3.93
N LYS A 680 -29.09 -28.27 -3.01
CA LYS A 680 -28.62 -28.75 -1.70
C LYS A 680 -28.20 -30.23 -1.65
N ASN A 681 -28.53 -31.03 -2.67
CA ASN A 681 -28.37 -32.47 -2.60
C ASN A 681 -27.55 -33.05 -3.77
N ASN A 682 -26.47 -33.77 -3.43
CA ASN A 682 -25.78 -34.76 -4.27
C ASN A 682 -26.67 -35.98 -4.59
N ARG A 683 -27.98 -35.78 -4.79
CA ARG A 683 -28.84 -36.83 -5.34
C ARG A 683 -28.52 -36.88 -6.82
N ASN A 684 -27.79 -37.92 -7.24
CA ASN A 684 -27.40 -38.16 -8.64
C ASN A 684 -28.58 -38.23 -9.63
N TYR A 685 -29.83 -38.12 -9.16
CA TYR A 685 -31.04 -38.20 -9.98
C TYR A 685 -32.19 -37.37 -9.39
N TYR A 686 -32.65 -36.36 -10.11
CA TYR A 686 -33.91 -35.65 -9.83
C TYR A 686 -35.08 -36.53 -10.28
N ASN A 687 -36.04 -36.75 -9.37
CA ASN A 687 -37.25 -37.51 -9.66
C ASN A 687 -38.47 -36.60 -9.37
N PRO A 688 -39.14 -36.04 -10.39
CA PRO A 688 -40.31 -35.19 -10.16
C PRO A 688 -41.47 -36.03 -9.63
N HIS A 689 -42.04 -35.61 -8.50
CA HIS A 689 -43.17 -36.27 -7.86
C HIS A 689 -43.95 -35.29 -6.99
N MET A 690 -45.19 -35.65 -6.66
CA MET A 690 -46.02 -34.93 -5.70
C MET A 690 -46.28 -35.82 -4.49
N THR A 691 -45.73 -35.45 -3.34
CA THR A 691 -45.92 -36.21 -2.09
C THR A 691 -47.37 -36.12 -1.63
N ILE A 692 -47.96 -37.27 -1.31
CA ILE A 692 -49.33 -37.36 -0.81
C ILE A 692 -49.44 -37.95 0.60
N ALA A 693 -48.43 -38.69 1.06
CA ALA A 693 -48.42 -39.27 2.40
C ALA A 693 -46.99 -39.56 2.87
N GLN A 694 -46.76 -39.45 4.18
CA GLN A 694 -45.52 -39.86 4.85
C GLN A 694 -45.89 -40.70 6.08
N PHE A 695 -45.19 -41.82 6.28
CA PHE A 695 -45.50 -42.77 7.35
C PHE A 695 -44.30 -43.03 8.25
N ASP A 696 -44.56 -43.33 9.52
CA ASP A 696 -43.49 -43.64 10.49
C ASP A 696 -42.79 -44.98 10.18
N ASN A 697 -43.50 -45.91 9.54
CA ASN A 697 -43.01 -47.25 9.25
C ASN A 697 -43.60 -47.82 7.95
N GLN A 698 -42.94 -48.86 7.46
CA GLN A 698 -43.24 -49.44 6.16
C GLN A 698 -44.51 -50.31 6.16
N GLU A 699 -44.90 -50.88 7.31
CA GLU A 699 -46.14 -51.67 7.41
C GLU A 699 -47.38 -50.80 7.15
N LYS A 700 -47.44 -49.62 7.77
CA LYS A 700 -48.51 -48.63 7.54
C LYS A 700 -48.53 -48.17 6.07
N LEU A 701 -47.36 -47.90 5.49
CA LEU A 701 -47.26 -47.53 4.07
C LEU A 701 -47.87 -48.61 3.18
N ASN A 702 -47.53 -49.89 3.38
CA ASN A 702 -48.04 -50.98 2.57
C ASN A 702 -49.56 -51.20 2.74
N GLN A 703 -50.09 -51.02 3.96
CA GLN A 703 -51.53 -51.13 4.22
C GLN A 703 -52.33 -50.03 3.50
N VAL A 704 -51.84 -48.80 3.53
CA VAL A 704 -52.55 -47.63 2.98
C VAL A 704 -52.35 -47.50 1.47
N LYS A 705 -51.21 -47.95 0.92
CA LYS A 705 -50.89 -47.84 -0.51
C LYS A 705 -51.95 -48.47 -1.42
N SER A 706 -52.50 -49.63 -1.07
CA SER A 706 -53.52 -50.31 -1.88
C SER A 706 -54.81 -49.49 -1.96
N SER A 707 -55.24 -48.90 -0.84
CA SER A 707 -56.39 -48.00 -0.77
C SER A 707 -56.18 -46.73 -1.58
N LEU A 708 -55.01 -46.10 -1.48
CA LEU A 708 -54.68 -44.89 -2.25
C LEU A 708 -54.68 -45.16 -3.76
N SER A 709 -54.09 -46.27 -4.21
CA SER A 709 -54.08 -46.65 -5.62
C SER A 709 -55.49 -46.86 -6.17
N LYS A 710 -56.37 -47.51 -5.40
CA LYS A 710 -57.76 -47.74 -5.79
C LYS A 710 -58.55 -46.43 -5.93
N LEU A 711 -58.34 -45.49 -5.01
CA LEU A 711 -58.89 -44.13 -5.10
C LEU A 711 -58.43 -43.40 -6.38
N LEU A 712 -57.20 -43.61 -6.84
CA LEU A 712 -56.71 -43.00 -8.09
C LEU A 712 -57.42 -43.56 -9.33
N GLU A 713 -57.66 -44.88 -9.36
CA GLU A 713 -58.40 -45.54 -10.43
C GLU A 713 -59.86 -45.08 -10.49
N GLU A 714 -60.51 -44.92 -9.33
CA GLU A 714 -61.90 -44.45 -9.21
C GLU A 714 -62.08 -43.00 -9.67
N ASN A 715 -61.06 -42.15 -9.48
CA ASN A 715 -61.13 -40.72 -9.80
C ASN A 715 -60.76 -40.36 -11.25
N ASN A 716 -60.40 -41.34 -12.11
CA ASN A 716 -59.94 -41.15 -13.49
C ASN A 716 -58.80 -40.11 -13.63
N LYS A 717 -57.53 -40.56 -13.67
CA LYS A 717 -56.28 -39.85 -14.08
C LYS A 717 -56.27 -38.30 -14.05
N PHE A 718 -55.32 -37.73 -13.30
CA PHE A 718 -55.17 -36.27 -13.09
C PHE A 718 -54.29 -35.56 -14.12
#